data_AF-A0A918JKR0-F1
#
_entry.id   AF-A0A918JKR0-F1
#
_cell.length_a   1.000
_cell.length_b   1.000
_cell.length_c   1.000
_cell.angle_alpha   90.00
_cell.angle_beta   90.00
_cell.angle_gamma   90.00
#
_symmetry.space_group_name_H-M   'P 1'
#
loop_
_entity.id
_entity.type
_entity.pdbx_description
1 polymer ?
#
loop_
_entity_poly.entity_id
_entity_poly.type
_entity_poly.pdbx_seq_one_letter_code
_entity_poly.pdbx_strand_id
1 'polypeptide(L)'
;METRVDTDREFWSRVLRAGGVTPVPRWTREPAAGTAEQEAPVPDDVTDAVRELVRRSGVPISALLLAAHAKVLAALSGEQEVVTGYTAGVRGEPLPCRVAVPPDSWHALLSAAERAEAAVLAHREFPVARLREELGLTEPPYEVVFGPLGAGEAPADAGVLHVRWSDRGGRLVLRLRYRTDVLDAGSAARIGGYHLTALRLMTAGPDAGHARQSLLSADEVREQLEGLAGPDRPLPDVRAHELFERRVRAHPRAVAAVHGEREWTYAELNARANRLARALLERGLGREDVVAVVTERNLDWLAATLAVFKAGGVYLPIEPHFPASRIAATLSRAGCRLVLAESGSTKSLDEALAAVPGAEKLLVGTAYAERHPDSDPGVRVDANQLAYIYFTSGSTGEPKGAMCEHAGMLNHLHAKIDDLGIGEGTVVAQTAPQCFDISLWQLVSALLVGGRTVLVGQDVVVDVERFVDTLVRDRVGVAQVVPSYLEVVVSYLERHPRALPDLRCVSVTGEALKRELVQRWFAVQPGIRLLNAYGLTETSDDTNHEILDGVPDRVLLGHAVNNVRVYVVDEQLSLVPLGAPGLIAFSGVCVGRGYVNDPERTREAYRADPYRPGERLYLGGDWGRWHPGGKLEFLGRRDSQVKIRGFRIEIGEVENALLRVDGVRDGAVVVTERGDGSRHLIAFHTGRREQPEVLREALAAVLPAYMVPSAFHWQDSLPLTANGKTDRKALTRLAGRTAPAAADTRDGAGELSPAERRLAAAWAGLLGVPEHGIRRTDHFFDSGGTSLTAVKLTLALDRAVSLKDITRHPVLADLAALLEDGARRRTELLQPLSEGRGAPEQALVCFPYAGGNAVNYRPLADALAGSGPAVLAVDLPGHDLTAEREPFASITELAERVAGEITERGLTGVMLWGHSSGAAPALETARRLQERGVRVTRVFVGAQLLGTAAERGAAADELAGLGDAEIAARLTADSGYPELAELNARHAERIGAAYRHDCAGAHRYFRALLQAPPPVKLSAPVSVVVAADDPHTAGHTRRHRDWLLVADHVDLHELADGGHYFLRTRPAEAARAVLSAGGVPLASR
;
A
#
# COMPACT_ATOMS: atom_id res chain seq x y z
N MET A 1 -9.67 -56.45 35.82
CA MET A 1 -10.71 -55.61 35.19
C MET A 1 -10.27 -54.15 35.21
N GLU A 2 -9.78 -53.63 36.34
CA GLU A 2 -9.16 -52.29 36.46
C GLU A 2 -8.01 -52.06 35.47
N THR A 3 -7.06 -52.99 35.34
CA THR A 3 -5.90 -52.87 34.43
C THR A 3 -6.25 -52.70 32.95
N ARG A 4 -7.37 -53.29 32.48
CA ARG A 4 -7.82 -53.13 31.09
C ARG A 4 -8.49 -51.78 30.86
N VAL A 5 -9.29 -51.32 31.83
CA VAL A 5 -9.94 -50.01 31.77
C VAL A 5 -8.92 -48.87 31.79
N ASP A 6 -7.85 -48.99 32.59
CA ASP A 6 -6.77 -48.01 32.63
C ASP A 6 -5.98 -48.00 31.31
N THR A 7 -5.68 -49.18 30.74
CA THR A 7 -5.00 -49.30 29.44
C THR A 7 -5.84 -48.68 28.31
N ASP A 8 -7.15 -48.98 28.26
CA ASP A 8 -8.07 -48.41 27.26
C ASP A 8 -8.19 -46.88 27.43
N ARG A 9 -8.28 -46.40 28.68
CA ARG A 9 -8.32 -44.97 29.02
C ARG A 9 -7.04 -44.25 28.60
N GLU A 10 -5.87 -44.82 28.85
CA GLU A 10 -4.58 -44.25 28.43
C GLU A 10 -4.45 -44.19 26.90
N PHE A 11 -4.84 -45.26 26.21
CA PHE A 11 -4.87 -45.30 24.75
C PHE A 11 -5.73 -44.18 24.18
N TRP A 12 -7.00 -44.10 24.59
CA TRP A 12 -7.93 -43.09 24.07
C TRP A 12 -7.56 -41.68 24.51
N SER A 13 -7.00 -41.50 25.71
CA SER A 13 -6.48 -40.20 26.16
C SER A 13 -5.37 -39.70 25.24
N ARG A 14 -4.46 -40.59 24.83
CA ARG A 14 -3.39 -40.25 23.88
C ARG A 14 -3.94 -39.93 22.49
N VAL A 15 -4.87 -40.72 21.98
CA VAL A 15 -5.50 -40.48 20.65
C VAL A 15 -6.25 -39.16 20.61
N LEU A 16 -7.04 -38.86 21.65
CA LEU A 16 -7.82 -37.63 21.77
C LEU A 16 -6.92 -36.40 21.97
N ARG A 17 -5.87 -36.50 22.82
CA ARG A 17 -4.91 -35.41 23.07
C ARG A 17 -4.00 -35.12 21.88
N ALA A 18 -3.75 -36.09 21.00
CA ALA A 18 -3.00 -35.86 19.76
C ALA A 18 -3.66 -34.78 18.90
N GLY A 19 -5.00 -34.67 18.94
CA GLY A 19 -5.76 -33.56 18.35
C GLY A 19 -5.65 -33.46 16.81
N GLY A 20 -6.45 -32.58 16.21
CA GLY A 20 -6.50 -32.45 14.76
C GLY A 20 -7.59 -33.32 14.12
N VAL A 21 -8.12 -32.79 13.03
CA VAL A 21 -9.26 -33.30 12.27
C VAL A 21 -8.83 -33.27 10.81
N THR A 22 -9.19 -34.31 10.04
CA THR A 22 -8.97 -34.28 8.60
C THR A 22 -10.19 -33.67 7.92
N PRO A 23 -10.08 -32.44 7.38
CA PRO A 23 -11.21 -31.79 6.75
C PRO A 23 -11.46 -32.36 5.36
N VAL A 24 -12.71 -32.28 4.92
CA VAL A 24 -13.08 -32.48 3.50
C VAL A 24 -13.21 -31.14 2.77
N PRO A 25 -12.99 -31.06 1.45
CA PRO A 25 -13.27 -29.85 0.70
C PRO A 25 -14.71 -29.37 0.90
N ARG A 26 -14.87 -28.06 1.07
CA ARG A 26 -16.17 -27.39 1.05
C ARG A 26 -16.42 -27.06 -0.41
N TRP A 27 -17.19 -27.91 -1.10
CA TRP A 27 -17.43 -27.79 -2.53
C TRP A 27 -18.92 -27.86 -2.82
N THR A 28 -19.59 -26.73 -2.59
CA THR A 28 -20.97 -26.47 -2.99
C THR A 28 -21.11 -25.02 -3.41
N ARG A 29 -21.85 -24.77 -4.50
CA ARG A 29 -22.12 -23.39 -4.98
C ARG A 29 -23.19 -22.70 -4.15
N GLU A 30 -24.17 -23.47 -3.69
CA GLU A 30 -25.36 -22.99 -2.96
C GLU A 30 -25.48 -23.84 -1.68
N PRO A 31 -24.81 -23.45 -0.59
CA PRO A 31 -24.88 -24.18 0.66
C PRO A 31 -26.31 -24.21 1.19
N ALA A 32 -26.88 -25.40 1.33
CA ALA A 32 -28.22 -25.59 1.90
C ALA A 32 -28.19 -26.67 2.99
N ALA A 33 -28.75 -26.36 4.16
CA ALA A 33 -28.82 -27.32 5.25
C ALA A 33 -29.64 -28.55 4.85
N GLY A 34 -29.04 -29.73 4.96
CA GLY A 34 -29.65 -30.98 4.53
C GLY A 34 -28.63 -32.10 4.44
N THR A 35 -29.12 -33.30 4.10
CA THR A 35 -28.29 -34.48 3.87
C THR A 35 -28.75 -35.17 2.60
N ALA A 36 -27.80 -35.64 1.80
CA ALA A 36 -28.04 -36.40 0.59
C ALA A 36 -27.22 -37.70 0.61
N GLU A 37 -27.64 -38.66 -0.19
CA GLU A 37 -26.96 -39.95 -0.34
C GLU A 37 -26.67 -40.23 -1.80
N GLN A 38 -25.49 -40.80 -2.04
CA GLN A 38 -25.07 -41.29 -3.33
C GLN A 38 -24.56 -42.72 -3.18
N GLU A 39 -24.94 -43.59 -4.11
CA GLU A 39 -24.50 -44.97 -4.16
C GLU A 39 -23.77 -45.25 -5.47
N ALA A 40 -22.63 -45.95 -5.38
CA ALA A 40 -21.82 -46.35 -6.51
C ALA A 40 -21.49 -47.85 -6.40
N PRO A 41 -22.01 -48.71 -7.31
CA PRO A 41 -21.60 -50.10 -7.35
C PRO A 41 -20.14 -50.19 -7.79
N VAL A 42 -19.36 -51.06 -7.12
CA VAL A 42 -18.00 -51.37 -7.56
C VAL A 42 -18.07 -52.34 -8.74
N PRO A 43 -17.37 -52.08 -9.85
CA PRO A 43 -17.27 -53.00 -10.97
C PRO A 43 -16.83 -54.42 -10.54
N ASP A 44 -17.37 -55.45 -11.19
CA ASP A 44 -17.14 -56.85 -10.82
C ASP A 44 -15.65 -57.22 -10.87
N ASP A 45 -14.93 -56.75 -11.90
CA ASP A 45 -13.49 -56.95 -12.07
C ASP A 45 -12.68 -56.39 -10.89
N VAL A 46 -13.07 -55.21 -10.39
CA VAL A 46 -12.42 -54.58 -9.23
C VAL A 46 -12.79 -55.31 -7.94
N THR A 47 -14.04 -55.75 -7.79
CA THR A 47 -14.48 -56.55 -6.63
C THR A 47 -13.70 -57.86 -6.53
N ASP A 48 -13.52 -58.56 -7.64
CA ASP A 48 -12.77 -59.81 -7.70
C ASP A 48 -11.28 -59.59 -7.43
N ALA A 49 -10.69 -58.52 -7.98
CA ALA A 49 -9.30 -58.15 -7.73
C ALA A 49 -9.05 -57.78 -6.26
N VAL A 50 -9.97 -57.07 -5.61
CA VAL A 50 -9.90 -56.78 -4.16
C VAL A 50 -9.92 -58.07 -3.35
N ARG A 51 -10.82 -59.00 -3.66
CA ARG A 51 -10.91 -60.30 -2.95
C ARG A 51 -9.67 -61.16 -3.18
N GLU A 52 -9.11 -61.15 -4.38
CA GLU A 52 -7.84 -61.81 -4.70
C GLU A 52 -6.71 -61.24 -3.84
N LEU A 53 -6.58 -59.92 -3.77
CA LEU A 53 -5.55 -59.26 -2.98
C LEU A 53 -5.69 -59.60 -1.49
N VAL A 54 -6.91 -59.55 -0.93
CA VAL A 54 -7.21 -59.97 0.45
C VAL A 54 -6.75 -61.41 0.71
N ARG A 55 -7.06 -62.33 -0.21
CA ARG A 55 -6.67 -63.75 -0.06
C ARG A 55 -5.15 -63.93 -0.08
N ARG A 56 -4.44 -63.15 -0.90
CA ARG A 56 -2.98 -63.23 -1.05
C ARG A 56 -2.22 -62.55 0.08
N SER A 57 -2.69 -61.40 0.55
CA SER A 57 -2.03 -60.63 1.61
C SER A 57 -2.37 -61.14 3.02
N GLY A 58 -3.51 -61.81 3.18
CA GLY A 58 -4.01 -62.23 4.49
C GLY A 58 -4.61 -61.09 5.33
N VAL A 59 -4.65 -59.87 4.79
CA VAL A 59 -5.16 -58.67 5.46
C VAL A 59 -6.68 -58.61 5.36
N PRO A 60 -7.43 -58.23 6.41
CA PRO A 60 -8.88 -58.07 6.34
C PRO A 60 -9.31 -57.10 5.22
N ILE A 61 -10.45 -57.40 4.58
CA ILE A 61 -11.02 -56.51 3.56
C ILE A 61 -11.34 -55.11 4.14
N SER A 62 -11.68 -55.02 5.43
CA SER A 62 -11.92 -53.76 6.14
C SER A 62 -10.67 -52.87 6.17
N ALA A 63 -9.50 -53.44 6.47
CA ALA A 63 -8.22 -52.73 6.44
C ALA A 63 -7.82 -52.29 5.02
N LEU A 64 -8.13 -53.09 3.99
CA LEU A 64 -7.91 -52.70 2.59
C LEU A 64 -8.79 -51.51 2.19
N LEU A 65 -10.07 -51.54 2.54
CA LEU A 65 -10.98 -50.44 2.30
C LEU A 65 -10.59 -49.19 3.12
N LEU A 66 -10.08 -49.37 4.33
CA LEU A 66 -9.54 -48.29 5.17
C LEU A 66 -8.28 -47.68 4.55
N ALA A 67 -7.39 -48.48 3.95
CA ALA A 67 -6.22 -47.99 3.23
C ALA A 67 -6.61 -47.12 2.03
N ALA A 68 -7.58 -47.57 1.22
CA ALA A 68 -8.12 -46.77 0.12
C ALA A 68 -8.75 -45.47 0.64
N HIS A 69 -9.55 -45.55 1.72
CA HIS A 69 -10.15 -44.39 2.35
C HIS A 69 -9.11 -43.39 2.88
N ALA A 70 -8.07 -43.87 3.55
CA ALA A 70 -6.99 -43.03 4.07
C ALA A 70 -6.23 -42.30 2.95
N LYS A 71 -5.96 -42.99 1.82
CA LYS A 71 -5.38 -42.34 0.64
C LYS A 71 -6.28 -41.25 0.06
N VAL A 72 -7.60 -41.46 0.00
CA VAL A 72 -8.54 -40.44 -0.47
C VAL A 72 -8.56 -39.24 0.48
N LEU A 73 -8.63 -39.47 1.80
CA LEU A 73 -8.55 -38.39 2.78
C LEU A 73 -7.26 -37.60 2.66
N ALA A 74 -6.12 -38.28 2.52
CA ALA A 74 -4.82 -37.63 2.35
C ALA A 74 -4.77 -36.76 1.09
N ALA A 75 -5.37 -37.21 -0.01
CA ALA A 75 -5.47 -36.42 -1.24
C ALA A 75 -6.40 -35.20 -1.09
N LEU A 76 -7.50 -35.34 -0.33
CA LEU A 76 -8.47 -34.28 -0.10
C LEU A 76 -7.98 -33.20 0.87
N SER A 77 -7.14 -33.57 1.84
CA SER A 77 -6.62 -32.65 2.86
C SER A 77 -5.18 -32.18 2.62
N GLY A 78 -4.40 -32.88 1.80
CA GLY A 78 -2.97 -32.67 1.64
C GLY A 78 -2.12 -33.22 2.81
N GLU A 79 -2.72 -33.97 3.74
CA GLU A 79 -2.06 -34.47 4.96
C GLU A 79 -1.51 -35.89 4.79
N GLN A 80 -0.37 -36.18 5.43
CA GLN A 80 0.23 -37.53 5.46
C GLN A 80 -0.19 -38.36 6.68
N GLU A 81 -0.88 -37.76 7.65
CA GLU A 81 -1.58 -38.46 8.73
C GLU A 81 -3.04 -38.01 8.73
N VAL A 82 -3.96 -38.95 8.59
CA VAL A 82 -5.39 -38.66 8.50
C VAL A 82 -6.17 -39.26 9.66
N VAL A 83 -7.26 -38.60 10.02
CA VAL A 83 -8.16 -39.00 11.10
C VAL A 83 -9.57 -39.16 10.55
N THR A 84 -10.16 -40.33 10.78
CA THR A 84 -11.55 -40.67 10.40
C THR A 84 -12.28 -41.28 11.59
N GLY A 85 -13.59 -41.11 11.66
CA GLY A 85 -14.43 -41.82 12.62
C GLY A 85 -14.68 -43.24 12.12
N TYR A 86 -14.03 -44.23 12.73
CA TYR A 86 -14.20 -45.64 12.38
C TYR A 86 -15.39 -46.25 13.14
N THR A 87 -16.39 -46.73 12.40
CA THR A 87 -17.64 -47.26 12.96
C THR A 87 -17.43 -48.64 13.60
N ALA A 88 -17.03 -48.68 14.88
CA ALA A 88 -16.79 -49.93 15.63
C ALA A 88 -17.12 -49.87 17.13
N GLY A 89 -17.46 -48.70 17.65
CA GLY A 89 -17.78 -48.53 19.07
C GLY A 89 -19.09 -49.19 19.48
N VAL A 90 -19.37 -49.15 20.78
CA VAL A 90 -20.60 -49.70 21.36
C VAL A 90 -21.82 -49.09 20.65
N ARG A 91 -22.71 -49.94 20.13
CA ARG A 91 -23.88 -49.56 19.30
C ARG A 91 -23.55 -48.80 18.01
N GLY A 92 -22.35 -49.00 17.44
CA GLY A 92 -21.96 -48.39 16.18
C GLY A 92 -21.48 -46.94 16.30
N GLU A 93 -21.04 -46.52 17.49
CA GLU A 93 -20.40 -45.23 17.69
C GLU A 93 -19.11 -45.13 16.85
N PRO A 94 -18.90 -44.04 16.08
CA PRO A 94 -17.64 -43.83 15.39
C PRO A 94 -16.52 -43.49 16.38
N LEU A 95 -15.40 -44.19 16.27
CA LEU A 95 -14.23 -44.02 17.11
C LEU A 95 -13.09 -43.35 16.33
N PRO A 96 -12.32 -42.42 16.91
CA PRO A 96 -11.23 -41.77 16.19
C PRO A 96 -10.18 -42.78 15.73
N CYS A 97 -9.96 -42.89 14.42
CA CYS A 97 -8.98 -43.78 13.81
C CYS A 97 -7.96 -42.95 13.06
N ARG A 98 -6.70 -42.99 13.52
CA ARG A 98 -5.57 -42.31 12.88
C ARG A 98 -4.83 -43.27 11.98
N VAL A 99 -4.60 -42.87 10.73
CA VAL A 99 -3.88 -43.65 9.75
C VAL A 99 -2.75 -42.81 9.16
N ALA A 100 -1.52 -43.30 9.27
CA ALA A 100 -0.38 -42.73 8.56
C ALA A 100 -0.41 -43.18 7.08
N VAL A 101 -0.17 -42.24 6.17
CA VAL A 101 -0.16 -42.44 4.73
C VAL A 101 1.26 -42.20 4.21
N PRO A 102 2.19 -43.15 4.38
CA PRO A 102 3.59 -42.95 4.00
C PRO A 102 3.72 -42.80 2.46
N PRO A 103 4.65 -42.00 1.94
CA PRO A 103 4.89 -41.88 0.50
C PRO A 103 5.66 -43.10 -0.06
N ASP A 104 5.09 -44.29 0.11
CA ASP A 104 5.70 -45.60 -0.21
C ASP A 104 4.71 -46.42 -1.08
N SER A 105 4.80 -47.74 -1.02
CA SER A 105 3.94 -48.69 -1.72
C SER A 105 2.53 -48.77 -1.13
N TRP A 106 1.56 -49.18 -1.95
CA TRP A 106 0.22 -49.50 -1.47
C TRP A 106 0.21 -50.56 -0.37
N HIS A 107 1.15 -51.51 -0.41
CA HIS A 107 1.33 -52.52 0.63
C HIS A 107 1.70 -51.86 1.97
N ALA A 108 2.63 -50.91 1.98
CA ALA A 108 3.01 -50.18 3.20
C ALA A 108 1.82 -49.43 3.79
N LEU A 109 1.00 -48.79 2.95
CA LEU A 109 -0.25 -48.14 3.37
C LEU A 109 -1.28 -49.15 3.90
N LEU A 110 -1.42 -50.31 3.24
CA LEU A 110 -2.31 -51.39 3.69
C LEU A 110 -1.92 -51.88 5.09
N SER A 111 -0.63 -52.12 5.33
CA SER A 111 -0.13 -52.50 6.65
C SER A 111 -0.32 -51.40 7.70
N ALA A 112 -0.23 -50.12 7.31
CA ALA A 112 -0.51 -49.00 8.21
C ALA A 112 -1.99 -48.95 8.61
N ALA A 113 -2.89 -49.13 7.65
CA ALA A 113 -4.33 -49.20 7.88
C ALA A 113 -4.71 -50.41 8.75
N GLU A 114 -4.13 -51.58 8.51
CA GLU A 114 -4.34 -52.78 9.33
C GLU A 114 -3.94 -52.55 10.79
N ARG A 115 -2.77 -51.95 11.04
CA ARG A 115 -2.33 -51.61 12.40
C ARG A 115 -3.27 -50.61 13.08
N ALA A 116 -3.71 -49.59 12.35
CA ALA A 116 -4.64 -48.58 12.86
C ALA A 116 -6.01 -49.19 13.21
N GLU A 117 -6.53 -50.04 12.33
CA GLU A 117 -7.78 -50.78 12.54
C GLU A 117 -7.68 -51.71 13.74
N ALA A 118 -6.62 -52.52 13.83
CA ALA A 118 -6.40 -53.44 14.94
C ALA A 118 -6.32 -52.70 16.29
N ALA A 119 -5.66 -51.54 16.34
CA ALA A 119 -5.59 -50.70 17.53
C ALA A 119 -6.98 -50.20 17.97
N VAL A 120 -7.78 -49.67 17.04
CA VAL A 120 -9.15 -49.22 17.35
C VAL A 120 -10.02 -50.37 17.85
N LEU A 121 -9.98 -51.52 17.16
CA LEU A 121 -10.79 -52.69 17.50
C LEU A 121 -10.43 -53.30 18.87
N ALA A 122 -9.17 -53.23 19.28
CA ALA A 122 -8.72 -53.72 20.59
C ALA A 122 -9.34 -52.96 21.77
N HIS A 123 -9.65 -51.68 21.57
CA HIS A 123 -10.13 -50.75 22.61
C HIS A 123 -11.58 -50.27 22.40
N ARG A 124 -12.33 -50.90 21.48
CA ARG A 124 -13.65 -50.42 21.00
C ARG A 124 -14.79 -50.42 22.03
N GLU A 125 -14.67 -51.23 23.08
CA GLU A 125 -15.71 -51.35 24.12
C GLU A 125 -15.63 -50.20 25.15
N PHE A 126 -14.59 -49.37 25.08
CA PHE A 126 -14.40 -48.25 26.02
C PHE A 126 -15.31 -47.06 25.67
N PRO A 127 -15.94 -46.39 26.65
CA PRO A 127 -16.87 -45.27 26.41
C PRO A 127 -16.13 -43.97 26.06
N VAL A 128 -15.65 -43.85 24.82
CA VAL A 128 -14.84 -42.71 24.34
C VAL A 128 -15.57 -41.37 24.47
N ALA A 129 -16.89 -41.30 24.21
CA ALA A 129 -17.67 -40.09 24.41
C ALA A 129 -17.54 -39.50 25.82
N ARG A 130 -17.58 -40.35 26.87
CA ARG A 130 -17.44 -39.89 28.27
C ARG A 130 -16.03 -39.36 28.53
N LEU A 131 -15.00 -40.06 28.06
CA LEU A 131 -13.62 -39.59 28.22
C LEU A 131 -13.38 -38.27 27.48
N ARG A 132 -14.02 -38.07 26.32
CA ARG A 132 -13.96 -36.82 25.57
C ARG A 132 -14.55 -35.65 26.38
N GLU A 133 -15.70 -35.86 27.02
CA GLU A 133 -16.31 -34.90 27.96
C GLU A 133 -15.40 -34.63 29.17
N GLU A 134 -14.83 -35.67 29.79
CA GLU A 134 -13.88 -35.56 30.90
C GLU A 134 -12.62 -34.75 30.54
N LEU A 135 -12.16 -34.85 29.29
CA LEU A 135 -11.02 -34.09 28.76
C LEU A 135 -11.39 -32.68 28.29
N GLY A 136 -12.66 -32.27 28.39
CA GLY A 136 -13.13 -30.95 27.96
C GLY A 136 -13.15 -30.76 26.45
N LEU A 137 -13.26 -31.83 25.67
CA LEU A 137 -13.30 -31.80 24.20
C LEU A 137 -14.76 -31.83 23.74
N THR A 138 -15.26 -30.74 23.14
CA THR A 138 -16.68 -30.61 22.77
C THR A 138 -17.00 -31.15 21.38
N GLU A 139 -16.06 -31.07 20.43
CA GLU A 139 -16.25 -31.50 19.04
C GLU A 139 -15.71 -32.92 18.79
N PRO A 140 -16.33 -33.69 17.87
CA PRO A 140 -15.78 -34.98 17.46
C PRO A 140 -14.44 -34.75 16.73
N PRO A 141 -13.40 -35.56 16.98
CA PRO A 141 -12.08 -35.36 16.39
C PRO A 141 -11.99 -35.86 14.93
N TYR A 142 -13.10 -35.84 14.20
CA TYR A 142 -13.22 -36.26 12.81
C TYR A 142 -14.40 -35.57 12.14
N GLU A 143 -14.25 -35.26 10.85
CA GLU A 143 -15.36 -34.80 9.99
C GLU A 143 -15.91 -35.90 9.08
N VAL A 144 -15.12 -36.94 8.84
CA VAL A 144 -15.49 -38.05 7.97
C VAL A 144 -15.66 -39.30 8.80
N VAL A 145 -16.71 -40.06 8.54
CA VAL A 145 -16.98 -41.34 9.19
C VAL A 145 -16.85 -42.47 8.18
N PHE A 146 -16.01 -43.43 8.50
CA PHE A 146 -15.80 -44.66 7.75
C PHE A 146 -16.60 -45.81 8.36
N GLY A 147 -17.45 -46.43 7.55
CA GLY A 147 -18.20 -47.65 7.87
C GLY A 147 -17.62 -48.83 7.10
N PRO A 148 -16.85 -49.73 7.75
CA PRO A 148 -16.35 -50.94 7.11
C PRO A 148 -17.51 -51.90 6.75
N LEU A 149 -17.19 -52.93 5.97
CA LEU A 149 -18.12 -54.02 5.64
C LEU A 149 -18.76 -54.62 6.91
N GLY A 150 -20.09 -54.65 6.95
CA GLY A 150 -20.84 -55.20 8.08
C GLY A 150 -21.01 -54.28 9.28
N ALA A 151 -20.52 -53.03 9.23
CA ALA A 151 -20.75 -52.07 10.30
C ALA A 151 -22.23 -51.64 10.41
N GLY A 152 -22.70 -51.43 11.65
CA GLY A 152 -24.00 -50.81 11.93
C GLY A 152 -24.10 -49.38 11.40
N GLU A 153 -25.29 -48.78 11.42
CA GLU A 153 -25.47 -47.38 11.01
C GLU A 153 -24.93 -46.43 12.07
N ALA A 154 -24.03 -45.53 11.65
CA ALA A 154 -23.58 -44.42 12.49
C ALA A 154 -24.71 -43.37 12.60
N PRO A 155 -24.75 -42.56 13.68
CA PRO A 155 -25.73 -41.49 13.84
C PRO A 155 -25.76 -40.53 12.65
N ALA A 156 -26.95 -40.00 12.35
CA ALA A 156 -27.18 -39.14 11.19
C ALA A 156 -26.35 -37.84 11.23
N ASP A 157 -26.07 -37.34 12.42
CA ASP A 157 -25.32 -36.12 12.74
C ASP A 157 -23.82 -36.34 12.95
N ALA A 158 -23.34 -37.59 12.87
CA ALA A 158 -21.95 -37.92 13.13
C ALA A 158 -21.03 -37.55 11.94
N GLY A 159 -20.74 -36.26 11.77
CA GLY A 159 -19.79 -35.76 10.78
C GLY A 159 -20.43 -35.17 9.51
N VAL A 160 -19.58 -34.77 8.58
CA VAL A 160 -19.92 -34.11 7.31
C VAL A 160 -20.12 -35.12 6.18
N LEU A 161 -19.30 -36.17 6.14
CA LEU A 161 -19.31 -37.20 5.11
C LEU A 161 -19.22 -38.60 5.74
N HIS A 162 -20.08 -39.50 5.32
CA HIS A 162 -20.07 -40.91 5.70
C HIS A 162 -19.73 -41.75 4.49
N VAL A 163 -18.65 -42.52 4.58
CA VAL A 163 -18.18 -43.46 3.55
C VAL A 163 -18.47 -44.87 4.06
N ARG A 164 -19.46 -45.55 3.46
CA ARG A 164 -19.89 -46.89 3.88
C ARG A 164 -19.73 -47.91 2.78
N TRP A 165 -19.26 -49.08 3.16
CA TRP A 165 -19.12 -50.22 2.27
C TRP A 165 -20.11 -51.33 2.65
N SER A 166 -20.74 -51.93 1.64
CA SER A 166 -21.62 -53.09 1.82
C SER A 166 -21.38 -54.12 0.73
N ASP A 167 -21.75 -55.38 1.00
CA ASP A 167 -21.79 -56.45 0.01
C ASP A 167 -23.26 -56.74 -0.32
N ARG A 168 -23.63 -56.64 -1.60
CA ARG A 168 -24.95 -57.01 -2.10
C ARG A 168 -24.82 -58.10 -3.14
N GLY A 169 -25.11 -59.34 -2.73
CA GLY A 169 -25.11 -60.48 -3.64
C GLY A 169 -23.73 -60.78 -4.25
N GLY A 170 -22.66 -60.54 -3.49
CA GLY A 170 -21.29 -60.77 -3.95
C GLY A 170 -20.64 -59.57 -4.61
N ARG A 171 -21.30 -58.41 -4.68
CA ARG A 171 -20.74 -57.16 -5.23
C ARG A 171 -20.51 -56.13 -4.13
N LEU A 172 -19.33 -55.51 -4.14
CA LEU A 172 -19.06 -54.37 -3.26
C LEU A 172 -19.85 -53.14 -3.72
N VAL A 173 -20.42 -52.42 -2.77
CA VAL A 173 -21.16 -51.18 -3.01
C VAL A 173 -20.64 -50.11 -2.07
N LEU A 174 -20.23 -48.97 -2.65
CA LEU A 174 -19.85 -47.76 -1.93
C LEU A 174 -21.07 -46.86 -1.79
N ARG A 175 -21.35 -46.42 -0.57
CA ARG A 175 -22.38 -45.44 -0.25
C ARG A 175 -21.77 -44.24 0.45
N LEU A 176 -22.07 -43.05 -0.08
CA LEU A 176 -21.66 -41.77 0.46
C LEU A 176 -22.90 -41.03 0.96
N ARG A 177 -22.96 -40.72 2.25
CA ARG A 177 -23.97 -39.81 2.81
C ARG A 177 -23.28 -38.54 3.26
N TYR A 178 -23.75 -37.38 2.81
CA TYR A 178 -23.04 -36.11 3.01
C TYR A 178 -23.99 -34.96 3.31
N ARG A 179 -23.47 -33.94 3.99
CA ARG A 179 -24.19 -32.69 4.21
C ARG A 179 -24.17 -31.80 2.97
N THR A 180 -25.34 -31.32 2.55
CA THR A 180 -25.52 -30.52 1.32
C THR A 180 -25.06 -29.07 1.45
N ASP A 181 -24.77 -28.61 2.66
CA ASP A 181 -24.14 -27.31 2.92
C ASP A 181 -22.61 -27.36 2.83
N VAL A 182 -22.03 -28.55 2.65
CA VAL A 182 -20.57 -28.74 2.46
C VAL A 182 -20.22 -29.34 1.11
N LEU A 183 -20.98 -30.33 0.64
CA LEU A 183 -20.71 -31.04 -0.61
C LEU A 183 -21.95 -31.05 -1.51
N ASP A 184 -21.77 -30.77 -2.79
CA ASP A 184 -22.77 -31.03 -3.82
C ASP A 184 -22.68 -32.48 -4.37
N ALA A 185 -23.68 -32.87 -5.16
CA ALA A 185 -23.74 -34.22 -5.75
C ALA A 185 -22.56 -34.53 -6.68
N GLY A 186 -22.05 -33.54 -7.42
CA GLY A 186 -20.87 -33.71 -8.27
C GLY A 186 -19.60 -34.00 -7.46
N SER A 187 -19.46 -33.34 -6.31
CA SER A 187 -18.34 -33.51 -5.39
C SER A 187 -18.38 -34.86 -4.70
N ALA A 188 -19.55 -35.27 -4.23
CA ALA A 188 -19.74 -36.62 -3.70
C ALA A 188 -19.40 -37.68 -4.75
N ALA A 189 -19.79 -37.47 -6.01
CA ALA A 189 -19.46 -38.39 -7.10
C ALA A 189 -17.97 -38.48 -7.38
N ARG A 190 -17.25 -37.34 -7.38
CA ARG A 190 -15.79 -37.32 -7.49
C ARG A 190 -15.12 -38.09 -6.34
N ILE A 191 -15.55 -37.84 -5.09
CA ILE A 191 -15.02 -38.56 -3.93
C ILE A 191 -15.26 -40.07 -4.04
N GLY A 192 -16.42 -40.49 -4.53
CA GLY A 192 -16.71 -41.90 -4.82
C GLY A 192 -15.79 -42.47 -5.90
N GLY A 193 -15.55 -41.70 -6.95
CA GLY A 193 -14.58 -42.02 -8.00
C GLY A 193 -13.16 -42.20 -7.46
N TYR A 194 -12.71 -41.33 -6.55
CA TYR A 194 -11.37 -41.45 -5.94
C TYR A 194 -11.18 -42.76 -5.18
N HIS A 195 -12.20 -43.21 -4.44
CA HIS A 195 -12.17 -44.51 -3.75
C HIS A 195 -12.06 -45.66 -4.75
N LEU A 196 -12.83 -45.60 -5.85
CA LEU A 196 -12.79 -46.62 -6.91
C LEU A 196 -11.42 -46.66 -7.61
N THR A 197 -10.84 -45.50 -7.91
CA THR A 197 -9.50 -45.38 -8.50
C THR A 197 -8.44 -45.90 -7.55
N ALA A 198 -8.52 -45.58 -6.25
CA ALA A 198 -7.59 -46.10 -5.25
C ALA A 198 -7.62 -47.64 -5.19
N LEU A 199 -8.81 -48.26 -5.20
CA LEU A 199 -8.94 -49.73 -5.24
C LEU A 199 -8.33 -50.34 -6.50
N ARG A 200 -8.55 -49.73 -7.67
CA ARG A 200 -7.96 -50.17 -8.95
C ARG A 200 -6.44 -50.11 -8.93
N LEU A 201 -5.87 -49.00 -8.47
CA LEU A 201 -4.42 -48.80 -8.40
C LEU A 201 -3.76 -49.77 -7.41
N MET A 202 -4.35 -49.91 -6.22
CA MET A 202 -3.87 -50.80 -5.17
C MET A 202 -3.87 -52.27 -5.61
N THR A 203 -4.92 -52.71 -6.30
CA THR A 203 -5.04 -54.11 -6.77
C THR A 203 -4.19 -54.40 -8.00
N ALA A 204 -3.96 -53.42 -8.87
CA ALA A 204 -3.11 -53.57 -10.05
C ALA A 204 -1.62 -53.68 -9.71
N GLY A 205 -1.16 -52.98 -8.65
CA GLY A 205 0.24 -52.95 -8.27
C GLY A 205 0.44 -52.66 -6.78
N PRO A 206 0.26 -53.64 -5.88
CA PRO A 206 0.35 -53.41 -4.44
C PRO A 206 1.74 -52.95 -3.97
N ASP A 207 2.80 -53.35 -4.68
CA ASP A 207 4.17 -52.93 -4.35
C ASP A 207 4.57 -51.61 -5.04
N ALA A 208 3.70 -51.04 -5.89
CA ALA A 208 3.96 -49.78 -6.57
C ALA A 208 3.77 -48.58 -5.63
N GLY A 209 4.62 -47.57 -5.78
CA GLY A 209 4.54 -46.33 -5.00
C GLY A 209 3.25 -45.56 -5.28
N HIS A 210 2.43 -45.33 -4.24
CA HIS A 210 1.11 -44.70 -4.40
C HIS A 210 1.15 -43.17 -4.34
N ALA A 211 2.28 -42.56 -3.97
CA ALA A 211 2.41 -41.11 -3.85
C ALA A 211 2.26 -40.40 -5.21
N ARG A 212 2.80 -40.99 -6.28
CA ARG A 212 2.81 -40.40 -7.64
C ARG A 212 1.58 -40.75 -8.49
N GLN A 213 0.64 -41.50 -7.94
CA GLN A 213 -0.54 -41.96 -8.69
C GLN A 213 -1.73 -41.04 -8.41
N SER A 214 -2.22 -40.38 -9.45
CA SER A 214 -3.39 -39.52 -9.40
C SER A 214 -4.66 -40.32 -9.17
N LEU A 215 -5.55 -39.79 -8.33
CA LEU A 215 -6.91 -40.33 -8.14
C LEU A 215 -7.94 -39.67 -9.07
N LEU A 216 -7.56 -38.58 -9.73
CA LEU A 216 -8.45 -37.74 -10.49
C LEU A 216 -8.94 -38.46 -11.76
N SER A 217 -10.19 -38.21 -12.11
CA SER A 217 -10.73 -38.68 -13.39
C SER A 217 -10.16 -37.85 -14.56
N ALA A 218 -10.19 -38.41 -15.77
CA ALA A 218 -9.79 -37.66 -16.97
C ALA A 218 -10.65 -36.40 -17.19
N ASP A 219 -11.93 -36.45 -16.79
CA ASP A 219 -12.85 -35.30 -16.88
C ASP A 219 -12.45 -34.18 -15.93
N GLU A 220 -12.10 -34.52 -14.68
CA GLU A 220 -11.64 -33.53 -13.69
C GLU A 220 -10.29 -32.93 -14.08
N VAL A 221 -9.36 -33.75 -14.59
CA VAL A 221 -8.07 -33.25 -15.11
C VAL A 221 -8.33 -32.25 -16.24
N ARG A 222 -9.22 -32.57 -17.18
CA ARG A 222 -9.59 -31.65 -18.26
C ARG A 222 -10.30 -30.39 -17.76
N GLU A 223 -11.19 -30.51 -16.77
CA GLU A 223 -11.83 -29.36 -16.13
C GLU A 223 -10.78 -28.42 -15.52
N GLN A 224 -9.81 -28.95 -14.79
CA GLN A 224 -8.74 -28.14 -14.19
C GLN A 224 -7.79 -27.53 -15.22
N LEU A 225 -7.42 -28.26 -16.28
CA LEU A 225 -6.45 -27.80 -17.27
C LEU A 225 -7.02 -26.83 -18.31
N GLU A 226 -8.30 -26.99 -18.66
CA GLU A 226 -8.95 -26.21 -19.72
C GLU A 226 -10.15 -25.39 -19.21
N GLY A 227 -10.95 -25.93 -18.30
CA GLY A 227 -12.15 -25.27 -17.78
C GLY A 227 -11.86 -24.18 -16.74
N LEU A 228 -10.76 -24.30 -16.00
CA LEU A 228 -10.30 -23.31 -15.01
C LEU A 228 -9.19 -22.39 -15.54
N ALA A 229 -8.71 -22.64 -16.75
CA ALA A 229 -7.78 -21.75 -17.43
C ALA A 229 -8.47 -20.43 -17.79
N GLY A 230 -7.69 -19.36 -17.83
CA GLY A 230 -8.14 -18.09 -18.38
C GLY A 230 -8.50 -18.24 -19.86
N PRO A 231 -9.49 -17.49 -20.37
CA PRO A 231 -9.94 -17.63 -21.75
C PRO A 231 -8.79 -17.42 -22.75
N ASP A 232 -8.75 -18.24 -23.79
CA ASP A 232 -7.79 -18.06 -24.88
C ASP A 232 -8.20 -16.84 -25.74
N ARG A 233 -7.30 -15.86 -25.82
CA ARG A 233 -7.51 -14.63 -26.58
C ARG A 233 -6.25 -14.34 -27.39
N PRO A 234 -6.32 -14.42 -28.73
CA PRO A 234 -5.19 -14.11 -29.59
C PRO A 234 -4.62 -12.72 -29.29
N LEU A 235 -3.35 -12.67 -28.92
CA LEU A 235 -2.64 -11.41 -28.76
C LEU A 235 -2.34 -10.83 -30.15
N PRO A 236 -2.56 -9.52 -30.37
CA PRO A 236 -2.25 -8.92 -31.64
C PRO A 236 -0.73 -8.90 -31.88
N ASP A 237 -0.29 -8.98 -33.13
CA ASP A 237 1.13 -8.86 -33.47
C ASP A 237 1.58 -7.38 -33.50
N VAL A 238 1.47 -6.74 -32.34
CA VAL A 238 1.94 -5.40 -32.01
C VAL A 238 2.41 -5.36 -30.56
N ARG A 239 3.15 -4.32 -30.20
CA ARG A 239 3.63 -4.05 -28.84
C ARG A 239 2.95 -2.82 -28.26
N ALA A 240 3.06 -2.68 -26.94
CA ALA A 240 2.43 -1.58 -26.20
C ALA A 240 2.81 -0.19 -26.76
N HIS A 241 4.09 0.03 -27.10
CA HIS A 241 4.52 1.31 -27.67
C HIS A 241 3.93 1.57 -29.07
N GLU A 242 3.72 0.54 -29.89
CA GLU A 242 3.09 0.68 -31.21
C GLU A 242 1.58 0.97 -31.10
N LEU A 243 0.91 0.39 -30.10
CA LEU A 243 -0.48 0.74 -29.77
C LEU A 243 -0.59 2.20 -29.33
N PHE A 244 0.33 2.66 -28.49
CA PHE A 244 0.45 4.08 -28.13
C PHE A 244 0.67 4.97 -29.36
N GLU A 245 1.60 4.63 -30.27
CA GLU A 245 1.83 5.38 -31.51
C GLU A 245 0.60 5.47 -32.41
N ARG A 246 -0.23 4.41 -32.46
CA ARG A 246 -1.53 4.46 -33.16
C ARG A 246 -2.45 5.50 -32.53
N ARG A 247 -2.49 5.60 -31.20
CA ARG A 247 -3.25 6.65 -30.50
C ARG A 247 -2.69 8.04 -30.74
N VAL A 248 -1.37 8.19 -30.79
CA VAL A 248 -0.71 9.47 -31.14
C VAL A 248 -1.14 9.95 -32.53
N ARG A 249 -1.18 9.06 -33.53
CA ARG A 249 -1.62 9.40 -34.88
C ARG A 249 -3.11 9.78 -34.95
N ALA A 250 -3.96 9.10 -34.17
CA ALA A 250 -5.39 9.35 -34.17
C ALA A 250 -5.77 10.64 -33.39
N HIS A 251 -5.15 10.86 -32.23
CA HIS A 251 -5.52 11.92 -31.28
C HIS A 251 -4.30 12.69 -30.74
N PRO A 252 -3.52 13.35 -31.61
CA PRO A 252 -2.22 13.95 -31.23
C PRO A 252 -2.35 15.05 -30.17
N ARG A 253 -3.48 15.76 -30.13
CA ARG A 253 -3.74 16.89 -29.23
C ARG A 253 -4.44 16.50 -27.93
N ALA A 254 -4.85 15.24 -27.76
CA ALA A 254 -5.44 14.80 -26.51
C ALA A 254 -4.36 14.78 -25.41
N VAL A 255 -4.74 15.11 -24.18
CA VAL A 255 -3.84 15.03 -23.02
C VAL A 255 -3.57 13.55 -22.70
N ALA A 256 -2.29 13.17 -22.70
CA ALA A 256 -1.85 11.81 -22.40
C ALA A 256 -1.45 11.65 -20.94
N ALA A 257 -0.73 12.62 -20.39
CA ALA A 257 -0.15 12.50 -19.05
C ALA A 257 -0.15 13.83 -18.30
N VAL A 258 -0.37 13.78 -16.99
CA VAL A 258 -0.42 14.94 -16.09
C VAL A 258 0.43 14.67 -14.85
N HIS A 259 1.18 15.68 -14.40
CA HIS A 259 1.89 15.69 -13.12
C HIS A 259 1.87 17.10 -12.52
N GLY A 260 1.09 17.29 -11.45
CA GLY A 260 0.81 18.62 -10.91
C GLY A 260 0.14 19.50 -11.96
N GLU A 261 0.67 20.71 -12.18
CA GLU A 261 0.16 21.65 -13.18
C GLU A 261 0.70 21.39 -14.60
N ARG A 262 1.61 20.43 -14.77
CA ARG A 262 2.20 20.10 -16.07
C ARG A 262 1.43 18.98 -16.74
N GLU A 263 1.10 19.17 -18.00
CA GLU A 263 0.50 18.14 -18.85
C GLU A 263 1.25 18.00 -20.16
N TRP A 264 1.22 16.80 -20.74
CA TRP A 264 1.66 16.56 -22.12
C TRP A 264 0.55 15.89 -22.92
N THR A 265 0.38 16.38 -24.14
CA THR A 265 -0.42 15.72 -25.15
C THR A 265 0.24 14.42 -25.64
N TYR A 266 -0.53 13.56 -26.30
CA TYR A 266 -0.01 12.36 -26.95
C TYR A 266 1.16 12.66 -27.90
N ALA A 267 1.06 13.72 -28.72
CA ALA A 267 2.15 14.11 -29.62
C ALA A 267 3.40 14.57 -28.87
N GLU A 268 3.24 15.35 -27.81
CA GLU A 268 4.35 15.87 -27.00
C GLU A 268 5.09 14.79 -26.22
N LEU A 269 4.34 13.83 -25.66
CA LEU A 269 4.91 12.67 -24.99
C LEU A 269 5.65 11.78 -25.99
N ASN A 270 5.06 11.53 -27.16
CA ASN A 270 5.67 10.70 -28.19
C ASN A 270 6.97 11.31 -28.73
N ALA A 271 6.98 12.62 -29.02
CA ALA A 271 8.16 13.32 -29.47
C ALA A 271 9.33 13.23 -28.47
N ARG A 272 9.04 13.37 -27.17
CA ARG A 272 10.03 13.22 -26.10
C ARG A 272 10.55 11.79 -25.99
N ALA A 273 9.66 10.81 -25.98
CA ALA A 273 10.05 9.40 -25.97
C ALA A 273 10.89 9.03 -27.21
N ASN A 274 10.57 9.57 -28.38
CA ASN A 274 11.32 9.34 -29.62
C ASN A 274 12.73 9.94 -29.57
N ARG A 275 12.89 11.16 -29.03
CA ARG A 275 14.21 11.78 -28.84
C ARG A 275 15.07 10.98 -27.87
N LEU A 276 14.51 10.52 -26.74
CA LEU A 276 15.21 9.65 -25.80
C LEU A 276 15.58 8.31 -26.43
N ALA A 277 14.66 7.69 -27.20
CA ALA A 277 14.92 6.42 -27.87
C ALA A 277 16.09 6.55 -28.86
N ARG A 278 16.16 7.64 -29.62
CA ARG A 278 17.28 7.90 -30.55
C ARG A 278 18.58 8.16 -29.82
N ALA A 279 18.56 8.93 -28.73
CA ALA A 279 19.75 9.15 -27.90
C ALA A 279 20.32 7.84 -27.33
N LEU A 280 19.44 6.88 -26.96
CA LEU A 280 19.85 5.54 -26.54
C LEU A 280 20.44 4.73 -27.70
N LEU A 281 19.80 4.75 -28.87
CA LEU A 281 20.27 4.04 -30.07
C LEU A 281 21.64 4.56 -30.55
N GLU A 282 21.88 5.87 -30.50
CA GLU A 282 23.19 6.45 -30.86
C GLU A 282 24.32 6.04 -29.91
N ARG A 283 24.00 5.71 -28.66
CA ARG A 283 24.93 5.11 -27.68
C ARG A 283 25.07 3.59 -27.86
N GLY A 284 24.53 3.08 -28.97
CA GLY A 284 24.65 1.72 -29.40
C GLY A 284 23.74 0.75 -28.64
N LEU A 285 22.61 1.20 -28.08
CA LEU A 285 21.64 0.31 -27.46
C LEU A 285 21.23 -0.79 -28.45
N GLY A 286 21.52 -2.04 -28.10
CA GLY A 286 21.19 -3.22 -28.87
C GLY A 286 19.85 -3.84 -28.50
N ARG A 287 19.51 -4.91 -29.21
CA ARG A 287 18.35 -5.74 -28.93
C ARG A 287 18.48 -6.39 -27.55
N GLU A 288 17.48 -6.20 -26.69
CA GLU A 288 17.48 -6.68 -25.29
C GLU A 288 18.62 -6.15 -24.41
N ASP A 289 19.32 -5.09 -24.82
CA ASP A 289 20.23 -4.39 -23.90
C ASP A 289 19.40 -3.74 -22.76
N VAL A 290 19.89 -3.85 -21.53
CA VAL A 290 19.21 -3.31 -20.34
C VAL A 290 19.49 -1.82 -20.18
N VAL A 291 18.41 -1.05 -19.99
CA VAL A 291 18.45 0.38 -19.67
C VAL A 291 17.85 0.60 -18.30
N ALA A 292 18.67 1.03 -17.35
CA ALA A 292 18.18 1.46 -16.05
C ALA A 292 17.55 2.85 -16.17
N VAL A 293 16.39 3.03 -15.56
CA VAL A 293 15.72 4.33 -15.44
C VAL A 293 15.68 4.70 -13.97
N VAL A 294 16.33 5.81 -13.64
CA VAL A 294 16.55 6.31 -12.27
C VAL A 294 16.07 7.75 -12.20
N THR A 295 14.76 7.92 -12.03
CA THR A 295 14.09 9.23 -12.07
C THR A 295 13.09 9.31 -10.93
N GLU A 296 12.83 10.51 -10.41
CA GLU A 296 11.65 10.76 -9.58
C GLU A 296 10.35 10.51 -10.37
N ARG A 297 9.22 10.35 -9.66
CA ARG A 297 7.90 10.15 -10.28
C ARG A 297 7.44 11.43 -10.98
N ASN A 298 7.75 11.55 -12.27
CA ASN A 298 7.44 12.73 -13.08
C ASN A 298 7.15 12.33 -14.55
N LEU A 299 6.80 13.32 -15.40
CA LEU A 299 6.48 13.05 -16.80
C LEU A 299 7.67 12.46 -17.60
N ASP A 300 8.90 12.79 -17.22
CA ASP A 300 10.10 12.28 -17.87
C ASP A 300 10.30 10.77 -17.64
N TRP A 301 9.90 10.25 -16.48
CA TRP A 301 9.86 8.81 -16.22
C TRP A 301 8.98 8.05 -17.21
N LEU A 302 7.79 8.59 -17.51
CA LEU A 302 6.88 8.02 -18.52
C LEU A 302 7.51 8.05 -19.92
N ALA A 303 8.11 9.17 -20.31
CA ALA A 303 8.80 9.29 -21.59
C ALA A 303 9.99 8.34 -21.71
N ALA A 304 10.79 8.20 -20.65
CA ALA A 304 11.93 7.28 -20.58
C ALA A 304 11.48 5.83 -20.71
N THR A 305 10.41 5.43 -20.03
CA THR A 305 9.85 4.08 -20.12
C THR A 305 9.43 3.75 -21.56
N LEU A 306 8.67 4.65 -22.20
CA LEU A 306 8.27 4.49 -23.61
C LEU A 306 9.48 4.48 -24.56
N ALA A 307 10.50 5.30 -24.27
CA ALA A 307 11.71 5.37 -25.07
C ALA A 307 12.48 4.04 -25.09
N VAL A 308 12.61 3.38 -23.94
CA VAL A 308 13.26 2.07 -23.84
C VAL A 308 12.51 1.03 -24.68
N PHE A 309 11.18 0.99 -24.59
CA PHE A 309 10.38 0.08 -25.41
C PHE A 309 10.49 0.38 -26.91
N LYS A 310 10.46 1.66 -27.29
CA LYS A 310 10.60 2.11 -28.69
C LYS A 310 11.98 1.83 -29.27
N ALA A 311 13.01 1.79 -28.44
CA ALA A 311 14.37 1.49 -28.85
C ALA A 311 14.68 -0.03 -28.85
N GLY A 312 13.74 -0.86 -28.39
CA GLY A 312 13.92 -2.32 -28.31
C GLY A 312 14.82 -2.80 -27.17
N GLY A 313 15.04 -1.95 -26.16
CA GLY A 313 15.77 -2.28 -24.93
C GLY A 313 14.88 -2.83 -23.83
N VAL A 314 15.50 -3.22 -22.72
CA VAL A 314 14.83 -3.78 -21.54
C VAL A 314 14.78 -2.75 -20.43
N TYR A 315 13.58 -2.42 -19.96
CA TYR A 315 13.36 -1.45 -18.91
C TYR A 315 13.72 -2.00 -17.53
N LEU A 316 14.62 -1.33 -16.81
CA LEU A 316 14.98 -1.64 -15.43
C LEU A 316 14.72 -0.42 -14.52
N PRO A 317 13.60 -0.38 -13.79
CA PRO A 317 13.35 0.72 -12.85
C PRO A 317 14.19 0.61 -11.59
N ILE A 318 14.73 1.72 -11.12
CA ILE A 318 15.43 1.83 -9.85
C ILE A 318 15.01 3.13 -9.16
N GLU A 319 14.67 3.06 -7.87
CA GLU A 319 14.34 4.27 -7.12
C GLU A 319 15.60 5.15 -6.93
N PRO A 320 15.50 6.47 -7.17
CA PRO A 320 16.63 7.38 -7.03
C PRO A 320 17.16 7.44 -5.58
N HIS A 321 16.27 7.24 -4.61
CA HIS A 321 16.60 7.27 -3.19
C HIS A 321 17.17 5.95 -2.63
N PHE A 322 17.38 4.91 -3.46
CA PHE A 322 18.03 3.69 -2.99
C PHE A 322 19.51 3.93 -2.63
N PRO A 323 20.07 3.19 -1.65
CA PRO A 323 21.49 3.27 -1.33
C PRO A 323 22.38 2.97 -2.54
N ALA A 324 23.52 3.65 -2.66
CA ALA A 324 24.45 3.49 -3.77
C ALA A 324 24.88 2.03 -4.00
N SER A 325 25.14 1.29 -2.90
CA SER A 325 25.49 -0.13 -2.93
C SER A 325 24.40 -0.99 -3.57
N ARG A 326 23.13 -0.71 -3.28
CA ARG A 326 21.96 -1.41 -3.82
C ARG A 326 21.78 -1.11 -5.31
N ILE A 327 21.94 0.15 -5.71
CA ILE A 327 21.90 0.56 -7.11
C ILE A 327 23.01 -0.16 -7.88
N ALA A 328 24.25 -0.10 -7.40
CA ALA A 328 25.41 -0.73 -8.03
C ALA A 328 25.24 -2.25 -8.19
N ALA A 329 24.76 -2.94 -7.15
CA ALA A 329 24.49 -4.37 -7.21
C ALA A 329 23.40 -4.72 -8.23
N THR A 330 22.36 -3.90 -8.32
CA THR A 330 21.25 -4.07 -9.28
C THR A 330 21.74 -3.88 -10.72
N LEU A 331 22.47 -2.80 -10.99
CA LEU A 331 23.04 -2.50 -12.30
C LEU A 331 24.01 -3.60 -12.75
N SER A 332 24.92 -4.01 -11.85
CA SER A 332 25.90 -5.06 -12.14
C SER A 332 25.23 -6.40 -12.44
N ARG A 333 24.26 -6.80 -11.61
CA ARG A 333 23.54 -8.08 -11.80
C ARG A 333 22.69 -8.09 -13.06
N ALA A 334 22.13 -6.95 -13.47
CA ALA A 334 21.38 -6.84 -14.71
C ALA A 334 22.27 -6.68 -15.96
N GLY A 335 23.59 -6.51 -15.80
CA GLY A 335 24.49 -6.21 -16.92
C GLY A 335 24.17 -4.87 -17.59
N CYS A 336 23.70 -3.89 -16.80
CA CYS A 336 23.19 -2.63 -17.31
C CYS A 336 24.32 -1.73 -17.82
N ARG A 337 24.24 -1.32 -19.10
CA ARG A 337 25.24 -0.45 -19.75
C ARG A 337 24.80 1.00 -19.85
N LEU A 338 23.50 1.27 -19.95
CA LEU A 338 22.96 2.62 -20.08
C LEU A 338 22.03 2.94 -18.92
N VAL A 339 22.21 4.12 -18.33
CA VAL A 339 21.38 4.61 -17.23
C VAL A 339 20.78 5.96 -17.60
N LEU A 340 19.46 6.02 -17.73
CA LEU A 340 18.72 7.27 -17.85
C LEU A 340 18.44 7.86 -16.46
N ALA A 341 18.85 9.10 -16.26
CA ALA A 341 18.64 9.80 -15.00
C ALA A 341 18.20 11.25 -15.21
N GLU A 342 17.57 11.86 -14.21
CA GLU A 342 17.26 13.29 -14.23
C GLU A 342 18.39 14.14 -13.65
N SER A 343 18.34 15.45 -13.92
CA SER A 343 19.31 16.40 -13.37
C SER A 343 19.06 16.62 -11.87
N GLY A 344 20.10 16.50 -11.03
CA GLY A 344 20.05 16.84 -9.60
C GLY A 344 19.68 15.70 -8.65
N SER A 345 19.25 14.54 -9.15
CA SER A 345 18.87 13.35 -8.35
C SER A 345 19.99 12.31 -8.21
N THR A 346 21.26 12.70 -8.41
CA THR A 346 22.30 11.73 -8.79
C THR A 346 23.31 11.37 -7.72
N LYS A 347 23.27 11.84 -6.46
CA LYS A 347 24.38 11.56 -5.52
C LYS A 347 24.59 10.06 -5.28
N SER A 348 23.54 9.35 -4.87
CA SER A 348 23.56 7.89 -4.66
C SER A 348 23.89 7.14 -5.96
N LEU A 349 23.34 7.60 -7.09
CA LEU A 349 23.60 7.03 -8.41
C LEU A 349 25.05 7.23 -8.87
N ASP A 350 25.63 8.41 -8.64
CA ASP A 350 27.01 8.75 -9.03
C ASP A 350 28.01 7.92 -8.22
N GLU A 351 27.76 7.77 -6.92
CA GLU A 351 28.49 6.85 -6.05
C GLU A 351 28.37 5.39 -6.53
N ALA A 352 27.17 4.97 -6.96
CA ALA A 352 26.94 3.62 -7.48
C ALA A 352 27.69 3.38 -8.81
N LEU A 353 27.62 4.32 -9.75
CA LEU A 353 28.26 4.23 -11.06
C LEU A 353 29.78 4.19 -10.97
N ALA A 354 30.37 4.84 -9.96
CA ALA A 354 31.81 4.72 -9.69
C ALA A 354 32.24 3.27 -9.39
N ALA A 355 31.32 2.44 -8.89
CA ALA A 355 31.55 1.02 -8.60
C ALA A 355 31.13 0.08 -9.76
N VAL A 356 30.55 0.58 -10.85
CA VAL A 356 30.08 -0.22 -12.00
C VAL A 356 30.77 0.24 -13.29
N PRO A 357 31.97 -0.29 -13.59
CA PRO A 357 32.73 0.11 -14.78
C PRO A 357 31.95 -0.18 -16.07
N GLY A 358 31.88 0.82 -16.96
CA GLY A 358 31.25 0.68 -18.28
C GLY A 358 29.75 1.05 -18.33
N ALA A 359 29.12 1.37 -17.21
CA ALA A 359 27.79 1.97 -17.20
C ALA A 359 27.86 3.46 -17.56
N GLU A 360 27.19 3.87 -18.63
CA GLU A 360 27.09 5.27 -19.07
C GLU A 360 25.81 5.91 -18.53
N LYS A 361 25.97 7.04 -17.83
CA LYS A 361 24.85 7.87 -17.38
C LYS A 361 24.46 8.87 -18.46
N LEU A 362 23.21 8.81 -18.91
CA LEU A 362 22.59 9.78 -19.80
C LEU A 362 21.54 10.59 -19.04
N LEU A 363 21.77 11.90 -18.93
CA LEU A 363 20.77 12.80 -18.36
C LEU A 363 19.64 13.05 -19.36
N VAL A 364 18.39 12.91 -18.91
CA VAL A 364 17.19 13.14 -19.74
C VAL A 364 17.20 14.52 -20.39
N GLY A 365 17.55 15.56 -19.63
CA GLY A 365 17.66 16.93 -20.15
C GLY A 365 18.72 17.08 -21.25
N THR A 366 19.84 16.37 -21.13
CA THR A 366 20.90 16.35 -22.16
C THR A 366 20.40 15.63 -23.41
N ALA A 367 19.75 14.48 -23.27
CA ALA A 367 19.19 13.73 -24.37
C ALA A 367 18.12 14.53 -25.15
N TYR A 368 17.33 15.38 -24.47
CA TYR A 368 16.38 16.28 -25.14
C TYR A 368 17.02 17.42 -25.93
N ALA A 369 18.24 17.84 -25.55
CA ALA A 369 19.00 18.89 -26.22
C ALA A 369 19.75 18.37 -27.46
N GLU A 370 19.93 17.05 -27.58
CA GLU A 370 20.44 16.42 -28.79
C GLU A 370 19.47 16.62 -29.96
N ARG A 371 20.01 16.83 -31.17
CA ARG A 371 19.20 17.14 -32.37
C ARG A 371 18.64 15.87 -33.01
N HIS A 372 17.69 15.24 -32.31
CA HIS A 372 17.00 14.03 -32.77
C HIS A 372 15.64 14.32 -33.41
N PRO A 373 15.26 13.63 -34.49
CA PRO A 373 13.91 13.72 -35.05
C PRO A 373 12.83 13.25 -34.06
N ASP A 374 11.69 13.94 -34.05
CA ASP A 374 10.52 13.60 -33.24
C ASP A 374 9.71 12.40 -33.78
N SER A 375 10.04 11.89 -34.97
CA SER A 375 9.36 10.75 -35.59
C SER A 375 9.74 9.42 -34.93
N ASP A 376 8.80 8.46 -34.93
CA ASP A 376 9.00 7.14 -34.33
C ASP A 376 10.27 6.46 -34.87
N PRO A 377 11.08 5.80 -34.02
CA PRO A 377 12.34 5.20 -34.43
C PRO A 377 12.17 3.98 -35.36
N GLY A 378 11.02 3.31 -35.32
CA GLY A 378 10.70 2.19 -36.20
C GLY A 378 11.51 0.91 -35.93
N VAL A 379 12.01 0.73 -34.69
CA VAL A 379 12.72 -0.48 -34.29
C VAL A 379 11.71 -1.62 -34.16
N ARG A 380 11.99 -2.75 -34.81
CA ARG A 380 11.14 -3.94 -34.71
C ARG A 380 11.35 -4.64 -33.36
N VAL A 381 10.25 -4.86 -32.63
CA VAL A 381 10.25 -5.56 -31.33
C VAL A 381 9.35 -6.80 -31.38
N ASP A 382 9.92 -7.98 -31.14
CA ASP A 382 9.20 -9.26 -31.14
C ASP A 382 8.51 -9.55 -29.79
N ALA A 383 7.46 -10.37 -29.82
CA ALA A 383 6.62 -10.63 -28.65
C ALA A 383 7.37 -11.34 -27.50
N ASN A 384 8.34 -12.18 -27.85
CA ASN A 384 9.15 -12.94 -26.90
C ASN A 384 10.39 -12.16 -26.41
N GLN A 385 10.59 -10.91 -26.84
CA GLN A 385 11.66 -10.10 -26.30
C GLN A 385 11.37 -9.66 -24.87
N LEU A 386 12.40 -9.50 -24.05
CA LEU A 386 12.29 -8.90 -22.74
C LEU A 386 11.78 -7.47 -22.86
N ALA A 387 10.72 -7.18 -22.12
CA ALA A 387 10.21 -5.83 -21.95
C ALA A 387 10.88 -5.16 -20.74
N TYR A 388 10.97 -5.87 -19.62
CA TYR A 388 11.47 -5.31 -18.38
C TYR A 388 12.12 -6.35 -17.46
N ILE A 389 12.89 -5.84 -16.50
CA ILE A 389 13.41 -6.59 -15.35
C ILE A 389 13.01 -5.87 -14.07
N TYR A 390 12.25 -6.54 -13.22
CA TYR A 390 11.93 -6.04 -11.87
C TYR A 390 12.67 -6.86 -10.82
N PHE A 391 13.36 -6.17 -9.92
CA PHE A 391 14.06 -6.82 -8.81
C PHE A 391 13.13 -6.98 -7.60
N THR A 392 12.99 -8.21 -7.13
CA THR A 392 12.33 -8.54 -5.87
C THR A 392 13.37 -9.00 -4.84
N SER A 393 13.01 -8.98 -3.55
CA SER A 393 13.80 -9.67 -2.52
C SER A 393 13.98 -11.15 -2.89
N GLY A 394 15.11 -11.76 -2.53
CA GLY A 394 15.37 -13.18 -2.76
C GLY A 394 15.62 -14.00 -1.50
N SER A 395 15.31 -15.29 -1.54
CA SER A 395 15.32 -16.20 -0.39
C SER A 395 16.72 -16.47 0.21
N THR A 396 17.79 -16.28 -0.56
CA THR A 396 19.18 -16.38 -0.04
C THR A 396 19.74 -15.03 0.42
N GLY A 397 18.90 -14.00 0.48
CA GLY A 397 19.26 -12.65 0.92
C GLY A 397 19.93 -11.77 -0.12
N GLU A 398 19.90 -12.16 -1.39
CA GLU A 398 20.25 -11.29 -2.51
C GLU A 398 19.05 -11.10 -3.45
N PRO A 399 18.84 -9.87 -3.96
CA PRO A 399 17.76 -9.53 -4.87
C PRO A 399 17.80 -10.38 -6.15
N LYS A 400 16.62 -10.74 -6.65
CA LYS A 400 16.45 -11.48 -7.91
C LYS A 400 15.69 -10.61 -8.90
N GLY A 401 16.25 -10.43 -10.10
CA GLY A 401 15.60 -9.70 -11.18
C GLY A 401 14.75 -10.65 -12.03
N ALA A 402 13.43 -10.55 -11.95
CA ALA A 402 12.51 -11.32 -12.78
C ALA A 402 12.45 -10.73 -14.19
N MET A 403 12.70 -11.57 -15.20
CA MET A 403 12.74 -11.17 -16.60
C MET A 403 11.39 -11.44 -17.28
N CYS A 404 10.68 -10.41 -17.72
CA CYS A 404 9.37 -10.54 -18.35
C CYS A 404 9.38 -10.09 -19.81
N GLU A 405 8.63 -10.82 -20.63
CA GLU A 405 8.58 -10.63 -22.08
C GLU A 405 7.41 -9.70 -22.49
N HIS A 406 7.53 -9.05 -23.65
CA HIS A 406 6.50 -8.13 -24.16
C HIS A 406 5.12 -8.78 -24.29
N ALA A 407 5.05 -10.07 -24.66
CA ALA A 407 3.79 -10.81 -24.77
C ALA A 407 3.06 -10.91 -23.42
N GLY A 408 3.77 -11.30 -22.35
CA GLY A 408 3.22 -11.40 -21.00
C GLY A 408 2.77 -10.04 -20.47
N MET A 409 3.61 -9.02 -20.65
CA MET A 409 3.25 -7.63 -20.31
C MET A 409 1.99 -7.17 -21.05
N LEU A 410 1.93 -7.35 -22.38
CA LEU A 410 0.78 -6.89 -23.18
C LEU A 410 -0.50 -7.64 -22.81
N ASN A 411 -0.41 -8.94 -22.53
CA ASN A 411 -1.54 -9.73 -22.05
C ASN A 411 -2.10 -9.17 -20.75
N HIS A 412 -1.24 -8.89 -19.78
CA HIS A 412 -1.62 -8.29 -18.51
C HIS A 412 -2.23 -6.89 -18.70
N LEU A 413 -1.64 -6.05 -19.56
CA LEU A 413 -2.19 -4.72 -19.87
C LEU A 413 -3.61 -4.81 -20.43
N HIS A 414 -3.87 -5.76 -21.35
CA HIS A 414 -5.23 -5.98 -21.87
C HIS A 414 -6.19 -6.47 -20.78
N ALA A 415 -5.77 -7.41 -19.93
CA ALA A 415 -6.61 -7.85 -18.81
C ALA A 415 -7.01 -6.68 -17.89
N LYS A 416 -6.06 -5.81 -17.53
CA LYS A 416 -6.34 -4.59 -16.75
C LYS A 416 -7.29 -3.64 -17.46
N ILE A 417 -7.05 -3.37 -18.74
CA ILE A 417 -7.88 -2.48 -19.55
C ILE A 417 -9.33 -2.97 -19.58
N ASP A 418 -9.54 -4.26 -19.85
CA ASP A 418 -10.88 -4.82 -19.99
C ASP A 418 -11.61 -4.89 -18.63
N ASP A 419 -10.96 -5.41 -17.59
CA ASP A 419 -11.62 -5.66 -16.30
C ASP A 419 -11.87 -4.38 -15.50
N LEU A 420 -10.99 -3.37 -15.63
CA LEU A 420 -11.18 -2.05 -15.02
C LEU A 420 -12.02 -1.11 -15.88
N GLY A 421 -12.35 -1.50 -17.12
CA GLY A 421 -13.11 -0.68 -18.06
C GLY A 421 -12.38 0.59 -18.48
N ILE A 422 -11.07 0.50 -18.70
CA ILE A 422 -10.23 1.62 -19.15
C ILE A 422 -10.50 1.85 -20.63
N GLY A 423 -10.94 3.05 -20.98
CA GLY A 423 -11.23 3.44 -22.34
C GLY A 423 -10.75 4.84 -22.67
N GLU A 424 -11.28 5.36 -23.78
CA GLU A 424 -11.04 6.74 -24.19
C GLU A 424 -11.55 7.72 -23.12
N GLY A 425 -10.72 8.70 -22.76
CA GLY A 425 -11.04 9.66 -21.70
C GLY A 425 -10.97 9.13 -20.26
N THR A 426 -10.80 7.82 -20.04
CA THR A 426 -10.60 7.29 -18.69
C THR A 426 -9.28 7.79 -18.11
N VAL A 427 -9.32 8.18 -16.84
CA VAL A 427 -8.15 8.68 -16.10
C VAL A 427 -7.64 7.59 -15.16
N VAL A 428 -6.40 7.18 -15.33
CA VAL A 428 -5.72 6.21 -14.44
C VAL A 428 -4.74 6.96 -13.56
N ALA A 429 -4.83 6.75 -12.24
CA ALA A 429 -3.84 7.28 -11.30
C ALA A 429 -2.64 6.34 -11.19
N GLN A 430 -1.45 6.88 -11.41
CA GLN A 430 -0.17 6.25 -11.13
C GLN A 430 0.26 6.64 -9.72
N THR A 431 0.22 5.67 -8.80
CA THR A 431 0.47 5.84 -7.36
C THR A 431 1.62 4.97 -6.85
N ALA A 432 1.94 3.90 -7.58
CA ALA A 432 2.90 2.91 -7.14
C ALA A 432 4.36 3.38 -7.31
N PRO A 433 5.28 2.96 -6.42
CA PRO A 433 6.71 3.20 -6.61
C PRO A 433 7.21 2.53 -7.89
N GLN A 434 8.16 3.15 -8.59
CA GLN A 434 8.60 2.71 -9.92
C GLN A 434 9.27 1.34 -9.88
N CYS A 435 9.85 0.95 -8.74
CA CYS A 435 10.52 -0.34 -8.55
C CYS A 435 9.56 -1.53 -8.37
N PHE A 436 8.24 -1.30 -8.52
CA PHE A 436 7.24 -2.36 -8.59
C PHE A 436 6.59 -2.48 -9.96
N ASP A 437 6.32 -3.70 -10.37
CA ASP A 437 5.59 -4.06 -11.59
C ASP A 437 4.20 -3.43 -11.67
N ILE A 438 3.49 -3.31 -10.53
CA ILE A 438 2.19 -2.62 -10.46
C ILE A 438 2.25 -1.17 -10.97
N SER A 439 3.43 -0.53 -10.96
CA SER A 439 3.60 0.82 -11.47
C SER A 439 3.51 0.89 -12.98
N LEU A 440 3.91 -0.16 -13.68
CA LEU A 440 4.02 -0.16 -15.13
C LEU A 440 2.65 -0.10 -15.80
N TRP A 441 1.71 -0.94 -15.37
CA TRP A 441 0.37 -0.93 -15.98
C TRP A 441 -0.36 0.38 -15.68
N GLN A 442 -0.22 0.94 -14.46
CA GLN A 442 -0.78 2.24 -14.10
C GLN A 442 -0.21 3.35 -15.00
N LEU A 443 1.07 3.23 -15.35
CA LEU A 443 1.80 4.20 -16.15
C LEU A 443 1.34 4.21 -17.63
N VAL A 444 1.17 3.02 -18.24
CA VAL A 444 0.99 2.93 -19.71
C VAL A 444 -0.39 2.45 -20.20
N SER A 445 -1.21 1.79 -19.38
CA SER A 445 -2.46 1.14 -19.84
C SER A 445 -3.45 2.09 -20.51
N ALA A 446 -3.72 3.24 -19.89
CA ALA A 446 -4.62 4.26 -20.42
C ALA A 446 -4.17 4.76 -21.80
N LEU A 447 -2.86 4.88 -22.00
CA LEU A 447 -2.25 5.40 -23.23
C LEU A 447 -2.48 4.50 -24.46
N LEU A 448 -2.76 3.21 -24.24
CA LEU A 448 -3.00 2.26 -25.33
C LEU A 448 -4.41 2.42 -25.93
N VAL A 449 -5.34 2.98 -25.15
CA VAL A 449 -6.76 3.05 -25.47
C VAL A 449 -7.33 4.46 -25.60
N GLY A 450 -6.50 5.50 -25.45
CA GLY A 450 -6.93 6.89 -25.58
C GLY A 450 -7.35 7.54 -24.25
N GLY A 451 -7.05 6.91 -23.12
CA GLY A 451 -7.19 7.50 -21.79
C GLY A 451 -6.03 8.45 -21.45
N ARG A 452 -5.96 8.87 -20.18
CA ARG A 452 -4.84 9.68 -19.66
C ARG A 452 -4.31 9.10 -18.34
N THR A 453 -3.02 9.28 -18.10
CA THR A 453 -2.36 8.89 -16.84
C THR A 453 -2.08 10.12 -15.99
N VAL A 454 -2.51 10.10 -14.73
CA VAL A 454 -2.17 11.13 -13.74
C VAL A 454 -1.09 10.56 -12.82
N LEU A 455 0.10 11.15 -12.84
CA LEU A 455 1.19 10.77 -11.95
C LEU A 455 0.98 11.48 -10.62
N VAL A 456 0.77 10.71 -9.55
CA VAL A 456 0.50 11.24 -8.21
C VAL A 456 1.79 11.19 -7.41
N GLY A 457 2.33 12.35 -7.01
CA GLY A 457 3.58 12.44 -6.25
C GLY A 457 3.55 11.61 -4.94
N GLN A 458 4.71 11.10 -4.51
CA GLN A 458 4.80 10.27 -3.31
C GLN A 458 4.39 11.05 -2.04
N ASP A 459 4.70 12.34 -1.96
CA ASP A 459 4.28 13.25 -0.89
C ASP A 459 2.76 13.41 -0.84
N VAL A 460 2.09 13.34 -1.99
CA VAL A 460 0.63 13.36 -2.10
C VAL A 460 0.04 12.03 -1.66
N VAL A 461 0.62 10.89 -2.06
CA VAL A 461 0.14 9.57 -1.65
C VAL A 461 0.23 9.40 -0.13
N VAL A 462 1.26 9.90 0.56
CA VAL A 462 1.34 9.75 2.01
C VAL A 462 0.41 10.69 2.79
N ASP A 463 -0.16 11.72 2.15
CA ASP A 463 -1.19 12.60 2.71
C ASP A 463 -2.56 12.23 2.13
N VAL A 464 -3.31 11.40 2.86
CA VAL A 464 -4.58 10.81 2.39
C VAL A 464 -5.61 11.84 1.90
N GLU A 465 -5.64 13.04 2.50
CA GLU A 465 -6.54 14.12 2.08
C GLU A 465 -6.13 14.66 0.71
N ARG A 466 -4.86 15.02 0.54
CA ARG A 466 -4.33 15.47 -0.77
C ARG A 466 -4.48 14.39 -1.83
N PHE A 467 -4.35 13.12 -1.45
CA PHE A 467 -4.60 11.99 -2.34
C PHE A 467 -6.06 11.96 -2.80
N VAL A 468 -7.03 12.00 -1.87
CA VAL A 468 -8.47 12.04 -2.19
C VAL A 468 -8.83 13.27 -3.04
N ASP A 469 -8.31 14.45 -2.70
CA ASP A 469 -8.52 15.67 -3.47
C ASP A 469 -7.95 15.56 -4.88
N THR A 470 -6.81 14.89 -5.04
CA THR A 470 -6.22 14.59 -6.36
C THR A 470 -7.12 13.67 -7.17
N LEU A 471 -7.73 12.65 -6.55
CA LEU A 471 -8.69 11.78 -7.25
C LEU A 471 -9.89 12.56 -7.79
N VAL A 472 -10.40 13.53 -7.02
CA VAL A 472 -11.54 14.37 -7.42
C VAL A 472 -11.13 15.40 -8.47
N ARG A 473 -10.10 16.22 -8.18
CA ARG A 473 -9.62 17.30 -9.06
C ARG A 473 -9.27 16.77 -10.45
N ASP A 474 -8.53 15.67 -10.50
CA ASP A 474 -8.04 15.12 -11.76
C ASP A 474 -9.02 14.09 -12.36
N ARG A 475 -10.22 13.98 -11.79
CA ARG A 475 -11.33 13.13 -12.28
C ARG A 475 -10.90 11.68 -12.49
N VAL A 476 -10.17 11.13 -11.53
CA VAL A 476 -9.60 9.78 -11.61
C VAL A 476 -10.72 8.75 -11.72
N GLY A 477 -10.70 7.95 -12.79
CA GLY A 477 -11.67 6.88 -13.04
C GLY A 477 -11.24 5.54 -12.46
N VAL A 478 -9.93 5.29 -12.42
CA VAL A 478 -9.33 4.05 -11.93
C VAL A 478 -8.09 4.38 -11.10
N ALA A 479 -8.02 3.78 -9.91
CA ALA A 479 -6.84 3.82 -9.05
C ALA A 479 -6.50 2.40 -8.58
N GLN A 480 -5.22 2.16 -8.27
CA GLN A 480 -4.81 0.96 -7.57
C GLN A 480 -3.97 1.30 -6.35
N VAL A 481 -4.25 0.59 -5.26
CA VAL A 481 -3.54 0.73 -3.98
C VAL A 481 -3.40 -0.65 -3.33
N VAL A 482 -2.57 -0.75 -2.31
CA VAL A 482 -2.49 -1.98 -1.50
C VAL A 482 -3.60 -1.97 -0.43
N PRO A 483 -4.13 -3.13 0.01
CA PRO A 483 -5.16 -3.19 1.05
C PRO A 483 -4.84 -2.37 2.31
N SER A 484 -3.59 -2.39 2.79
CA SER A 484 -3.18 -1.58 3.95
C SER A 484 -3.34 -0.07 3.75
N TYR A 485 -3.21 0.42 2.52
CA TYR A 485 -3.38 1.85 2.22
C TYR A 485 -4.86 2.18 1.94
N LEU A 486 -5.61 1.26 1.32
CA LEU A 486 -7.06 1.38 1.19
C LEU A 486 -7.73 1.55 2.57
N GLU A 487 -7.27 0.82 3.58
CA GLU A 487 -7.70 0.97 4.98
C GLU A 487 -7.55 2.42 5.49
N VAL A 488 -6.45 3.10 5.14
CA VAL A 488 -6.24 4.51 5.50
C VAL A 488 -7.20 5.43 4.77
N VAL A 489 -7.42 5.20 3.47
CA VAL A 489 -8.39 5.95 2.66
C VAL A 489 -9.80 5.79 3.23
N VAL A 490 -10.21 4.56 3.56
CA VAL A 490 -11.51 4.27 4.17
C VAL A 490 -11.66 4.97 5.52
N SER A 491 -10.68 4.83 6.42
CA SER A 491 -10.70 5.51 7.72
C SER A 491 -10.71 7.05 7.62
N TYR A 492 -10.19 7.61 6.53
CA TYR A 492 -10.31 9.04 6.25
C TYR A 492 -11.73 9.38 5.77
N LEU A 493 -12.26 8.66 4.79
CA LEU A 493 -13.59 8.89 4.20
C LEU A 493 -14.75 8.66 5.19
N GLU A 494 -14.59 7.75 6.16
CA GLU A 494 -15.56 7.55 7.25
C GLU A 494 -15.72 8.79 8.13
N ARG A 495 -14.65 9.58 8.31
CA ARG A 495 -14.65 10.81 9.12
C ARG A 495 -14.88 12.07 8.29
N HIS A 496 -14.47 12.05 7.03
CA HIS A 496 -14.62 13.15 6.08
C HIS A 496 -15.33 12.62 4.83
N PRO A 497 -16.68 12.51 4.87
CA PRO A 497 -17.44 12.00 3.73
C PRO A 497 -17.20 12.87 2.49
N ARG A 498 -16.67 12.27 1.43
CA ARG A 498 -16.37 12.92 0.15
C ARG A 498 -16.92 12.10 -0.99
N ALA A 499 -17.54 12.76 -1.96
CA ALA A 499 -17.98 12.10 -3.19
C ALA A 499 -16.79 11.90 -4.12
N LEU A 500 -16.71 10.72 -4.75
CA LEU A 500 -15.70 10.39 -5.77
C LEU A 500 -16.40 10.15 -7.12
N PRO A 501 -16.95 11.20 -7.75
CA PRO A 501 -17.97 11.07 -8.81
C PRO A 501 -17.45 10.44 -10.11
N ASP A 502 -16.15 10.51 -10.36
CA ASP A 502 -15.52 9.93 -11.56
C ASP A 502 -14.93 8.55 -11.31
N LEU A 503 -14.62 8.20 -10.05
CA LEU A 503 -14.00 6.93 -9.69
C LEU A 503 -14.99 5.79 -9.90
N ARG A 504 -14.61 4.79 -10.71
CA ARG A 504 -15.46 3.64 -11.06
C ARG A 504 -14.96 2.35 -10.45
N CYS A 505 -13.65 2.23 -10.29
CA CYS A 505 -13.04 1.05 -9.71
C CYS A 505 -11.76 1.39 -8.95
N VAL A 506 -11.59 0.77 -7.79
CA VAL A 506 -10.31 0.72 -7.08
C VAL A 506 -9.79 -0.72 -7.14
N SER A 507 -8.66 -0.93 -7.81
CA SER A 507 -7.96 -2.20 -7.74
C SER A 507 -7.14 -2.28 -6.46
N VAL A 508 -7.12 -3.45 -5.84
CA VAL A 508 -6.22 -3.78 -4.73
C VAL A 508 -5.39 -5.01 -5.06
N THR A 509 -4.09 -4.94 -4.78
CA THR A 509 -3.15 -6.04 -5.01
C THR A 509 -2.02 -5.98 -3.97
N GLY A 510 -1.14 -6.98 -3.99
CA GLY A 510 0.06 -7.01 -3.15
C GLY A 510 -0.16 -7.47 -1.70
N GLU A 511 -1.41 -7.59 -1.21
CA GLU A 511 -1.72 -8.17 0.09
C GLU A 511 -3.06 -8.93 0.05
N ALA A 512 -3.31 -9.77 1.05
CA ALA A 512 -4.62 -10.39 1.19
C ALA A 512 -5.67 -9.33 1.59
N LEU A 513 -6.71 -9.20 0.78
CA LEU A 513 -7.83 -8.32 1.06
C LEU A 513 -8.74 -8.94 2.13
N LYS A 514 -9.04 -8.18 3.19
CA LYS A 514 -9.89 -8.62 4.31
C LYS A 514 -11.35 -8.26 4.04
N ARG A 515 -12.29 -9.14 4.42
CA ARG A 515 -13.73 -8.94 4.24
C ARG A 515 -14.22 -7.67 4.96
N GLU A 516 -13.67 -7.41 6.14
CA GLU A 516 -14.01 -6.25 6.97
C GLU A 516 -13.70 -4.93 6.25
N LEU A 517 -12.57 -4.87 5.54
CA LEU A 517 -12.19 -3.71 4.75
C LEU A 517 -13.13 -3.51 3.55
N VAL A 518 -13.52 -4.60 2.88
CA VAL A 518 -14.52 -4.57 1.79
C VAL A 518 -15.86 -4.05 2.30
N GLN A 519 -16.30 -4.53 3.46
CA GLN A 519 -17.55 -4.07 4.10
C GLN A 519 -17.52 -2.57 4.40
N ARG A 520 -16.42 -2.06 4.96
CA ARG A 520 -16.28 -0.64 5.24
C ARG A 520 -16.20 0.20 3.97
N TRP A 521 -15.48 -0.26 2.95
CA TRP A 521 -15.44 0.42 1.65
C TRP A 521 -16.83 0.60 1.05
N PHE A 522 -17.62 -0.47 0.94
CA PHE A 522 -18.97 -0.36 0.37
C PHE A 522 -19.96 0.40 1.28
N ALA A 523 -19.67 0.54 2.58
CA ALA A 523 -20.45 1.42 3.44
C ALA A 523 -20.21 2.91 3.12
N VAL A 524 -18.98 3.31 2.77
CA VAL A 524 -18.65 4.70 2.42
C VAL A 524 -18.79 5.03 0.94
N GLN A 525 -18.55 4.06 0.04
CA GLN A 525 -18.53 4.22 -1.42
C GLN A 525 -19.28 3.07 -2.12
N PRO A 526 -20.61 2.92 -1.91
CA PRO A 526 -21.38 1.79 -2.41
C PRO A 526 -21.41 1.65 -3.95
N GLY A 527 -21.19 2.74 -4.68
CA GLY A 527 -21.21 2.75 -6.15
C GLY A 527 -19.88 2.45 -6.83
N ILE A 528 -18.80 2.21 -6.06
CA ILE A 528 -17.44 2.08 -6.61
C ILE A 528 -16.95 0.66 -6.39
N ARG A 529 -16.70 -0.05 -7.50
CA ARG A 529 -16.28 -1.46 -7.49
C ARG A 529 -14.87 -1.61 -6.91
N LEU A 530 -14.63 -2.72 -6.22
CA LEU A 530 -13.27 -3.16 -5.88
C LEU A 530 -12.84 -4.25 -6.85
N LEU A 531 -11.59 -4.20 -7.33
CA LEU A 531 -10.99 -5.33 -8.04
C LEU A 531 -9.88 -5.91 -7.18
N ASN A 532 -10.10 -7.10 -6.59
CA ASN A 532 -9.07 -7.84 -5.88
C ASN A 532 -8.20 -8.57 -6.92
N ALA A 533 -6.97 -8.13 -7.08
CA ALA A 533 -6.02 -8.69 -8.02
C ALA A 533 -4.95 -9.51 -7.31
N TYR A 534 -4.49 -10.55 -7.98
CA TYR A 534 -3.45 -11.42 -7.49
C TYR A 534 -2.50 -11.80 -8.61
N GLY A 535 -1.21 -11.75 -8.30
CA GLY A 535 -0.15 -12.31 -9.11
C GLY A 535 1.22 -12.05 -8.50
N LEU A 536 2.24 -12.25 -9.33
CA LEU A 536 3.65 -12.27 -8.96
C LEU A 536 4.45 -11.61 -10.07
N THR A 537 5.56 -10.97 -9.71
CA THR A 537 6.46 -10.33 -10.68
C THR A 537 6.97 -11.31 -11.75
N GLU A 538 7.20 -12.57 -11.36
CA GLU A 538 7.62 -13.64 -12.25
C GLU A 538 6.55 -14.07 -13.27
N THR A 539 5.31 -13.63 -13.08
CA THR A 539 4.14 -13.94 -13.93
C THR A 539 3.57 -12.68 -14.58
N SER A 540 4.42 -11.70 -14.89
CA SER A 540 4.03 -10.45 -15.55
C SER A 540 2.92 -9.68 -14.80
N ASP A 541 3.10 -9.49 -13.49
CA ASP A 541 2.17 -8.85 -12.56
C ASP A 541 0.95 -9.74 -12.23
N ASP A 542 -0.29 -9.26 -12.41
CA ASP A 542 -1.49 -9.98 -11.98
C ASP A 542 -1.91 -11.12 -12.94
N THR A 543 -2.22 -12.29 -12.36
CA THR A 543 -2.69 -13.51 -13.03
C THR A 543 -4.17 -13.79 -12.80
N ASN A 544 -4.76 -13.25 -11.73
CA ASN A 544 -6.16 -13.46 -11.38
C ASN A 544 -6.82 -12.14 -10.98
N HIS A 545 -8.10 -11.99 -11.34
CA HIS A 545 -8.93 -10.85 -10.96
C HIS A 545 -10.28 -11.32 -10.38
N GLU A 546 -10.70 -10.68 -9.29
CA GLU A 546 -12.05 -10.76 -8.73
C GLU A 546 -12.64 -9.35 -8.65
N ILE A 547 -13.69 -9.09 -9.43
CA ILE A 547 -14.44 -7.83 -9.34
C ILE A 547 -15.54 -7.99 -8.30
N LEU A 548 -15.54 -7.11 -7.31
CA LEU A 548 -16.50 -7.02 -6.24
C LEU A 548 -17.38 -5.78 -6.47
N ASP A 549 -18.70 -5.99 -6.47
CA ASP A 549 -19.76 -4.97 -6.51
C ASP A 549 -20.52 -4.87 -5.17
N GLY A 550 -20.13 -5.68 -4.20
CA GLY A 550 -20.64 -5.69 -2.83
C GLY A 550 -19.76 -6.53 -1.91
N VAL A 551 -20.22 -6.72 -0.67
CA VAL A 551 -19.48 -7.50 0.33
C VAL A 551 -19.65 -8.99 0.05
N PRO A 552 -18.58 -9.74 -0.29
CA PRO A 552 -18.69 -11.17 -0.51
C PRO A 552 -18.78 -11.94 0.81
N ASP A 553 -19.30 -13.16 0.78
CA ASP A 553 -19.23 -14.07 1.93
C ASP A 553 -17.78 -14.44 2.28
N ARG A 554 -16.95 -14.61 1.26
CA ARG A 554 -15.51 -14.89 1.36
C ARG A 554 -14.76 -14.11 0.30
N VAL A 555 -13.64 -13.50 0.70
CA VAL A 555 -12.74 -12.82 -0.25
C VAL A 555 -11.88 -13.87 -0.94
N LEU A 556 -12.09 -14.03 -2.25
CA LEU A 556 -11.34 -14.94 -3.13
C LEU A 556 -10.45 -14.14 -4.09
N LEU A 557 -9.51 -14.81 -4.74
CA LEU A 557 -8.62 -14.24 -5.74
C LEU A 557 -9.23 -14.20 -7.15
N GLY A 558 -10.42 -14.78 -7.32
CA GLY A 558 -11.16 -14.77 -8.57
C GLY A 558 -10.60 -15.72 -9.63
N HIS A 559 -10.86 -15.38 -10.89
CA HIS A 559 -10.56 -16.22 -12.05
C HIS A 559 -9.23 -15.83 -12.68
N ALA A 560 -8.59 -16.79 -13.36
CA ALA A 560 -7.40 -16.51 -14.16
C ALA A 560 -7.75 -15.55 -15.31
N VAL A 561 -6.89 -14.56 -15.53
CA VAL A 561 -7.04 -13.61 -16.66
C VAL A 561 -6.76 -14.30 -17.99
N ASN A 562 -7.14 -13.69 -19.10
CA ASN A 562 -6.97 -14.25 -20.45
C ASN A 562 -5.56 -14.81 -20.67
N ASN A 563 -5.46 -15.96 -21.35
CA ASN A 563 -4.20 -16.66 -21.69
C ASN A 563 -3.35 -17.15 -20.51
N VAL A 564 -3.84 -17.04 -19.28
CA VAL A 564 -3.14 -17.51 -18.07
C VAL A 564 -3.71 -18.83 -17.60
N ARG A 565 -2.82 -19.73 -17.22
CA ARG A 565 -3.19 -21.03 -16.63
C ARG A 565 -2.69 -21.08 -15.20
N VAL A 566 -3.55 -21.55 -14.32
CA VAL A 566 -3.27 -21.71 -12.90
C VAL A 566 -3.53 -23.16 -12.55
N TYR A 567 -2.57 -23.79 -11.89
CA TYR A 567 -2.70 -25.16 -11.37
C TYR A 567 -2.58 -25.12 -9.85
N VAL A 568 -3.31 -25.99 -9.17
CA VAL A 568 -3.09 -26.29 -7.76
C VAL A 568 -2.52 -27.71 -7.70
N VAL A 569 -1.28 -27.83 -7.25
CA VAL A 569 -0.50 -29.08 -7.38
C VAL A 569 0.12 -29.54 -6.07
N ASP A 570 0.43 -30.82 -6.00
CA ASP A 570 1.22 -31.41 -4.92
C ASP A 570 2.74 -31.19 -5.11
N GLU A 571 3.54 -31.77 -4.23
CA GLU A 571 5.01 -31.68 -4.27
C GLU A 571 5.64 -32.34 -5.51
N GLN A 572 4.87 -33.17 -6.22
CA GLN A 572 5.29 -33.87 -7.44
C GLN A 572 4.76 -33.17 -8.70
N LEU A 573 4.13 -31.98 -8.56
CA LEU A 573 3.49 -31.22 -9.64
C LEU A 573 2.25 -31.91 -10.24
N SER A 574 1.65 -32.86 -9.50
CA SER A 574 0.39 -33.47 -9.89
C SER A 574 -0.78 -32.60 -9.45
N LEU A 575 -1.82 -32.46 -10.28
CA LEU A 575 -3.05 -31.76 -9.89
C LEU A 575 -3.67 -32.42 -8.65
N VAL A 576 -4.08 -31.59 -7.68
CA VAL A 576 -4.81 -32.06 -6.49
C VAL A 576 -6.31 -32.11 -6.78
N PRO A 577 -7.10 -32.90 -6.03
CA PRO A 577 -8.56 -32.88 -6.13
C PRO A 577 -9.15 -31.47 -5.99
N LEU A 578 -10.24 -31.18 -6.71
CA LEU A 578 -10.93 -29.90 -6.57
C LEU A 578 -11.29 -29.58 -5.11
N GLY A 579 -10.79 -28.44 -4.62
CA GLY A 579 -10.98 -27.94 -3.25
C GLY A 579 -9.99 -28.46 -2.22
N ALA A 580 -9.07 -29.36 -2.61
CA ALA A 580 -7.92 -29.72 -1.79
C ALA A 580 -6.87 -28.60 -1.81
N PRO A 581 -6.13 -28.39 -0.71
CA PRO A 581 -5.02 -27.45 -0.66
C PRO A 581 -3.81 -27.97 -1.45
N GLY A 582 -3.08 -27.06 -2.09
CA GLY A 582 -1.82 -27.36 -2.77
C GLY A 582 -1.04 -26.10 -3.14
N LEU A 583 0.11 -26.29 -3.79
CA LEU A 583 0.93 -25.22 -4.32
C LEU A 583 0.25 -24.61 -5.56
N ILE A 584 0.12 -23.28 -5.60
CA ILE A 584 -0.32 -22.54 -6.78
C ILE A 584 0.86 -22.42 -7.75
N ALA A 585 0.67 -22.91 -8.98
CA ALA A 585 1.63 -22.83 -10.06
C ALA A 585 1.00 -22.17 -11.30
N PHE A 586 1.84 -21.52 -12.11
CA PHE A 586 1.37 -20.71 -13.24
C PHE A 586 2.01 -21.16 -14.55
N SER A 587 1.22 -21.16 -15.62
CA SER A 587 1.67 -21.50 -16.97
C SER A 587 1.02 -20.56 -18.00
N GLY A 588 1.55 -20.57 -19.22
CA GLY A 588 1.13 -19.72 -20.33
C GLY A 588 1.91 -18.41 -20.41
N VAL A 589 1.36 -17.46 -21.16
CA VAL A 589 2.08 -16.25 -21.62
C VAL A 589 2.54 -15.32 -20.50
N CYS A 590 1.95 -15.44 -19.31
CA CYS A 590 2.32 -14.63 -18.15
C CYS A 590 3.71 -14.99 -17.61
N VAL A 591 4.17 -16.24 -17.77
CA VAL A 591 5.38 -16.74 -17.14
C VAL A 591 6.63 -16.14 -17.79
N GLY A 592 7.39 -15.39 -16.98
CA GLY A 592 8.65 -14.78 -17.38
C GLY A 592 9.71 -15.80 -17.81
N ARG A 593 10.82 -15.28 -18.34
CA ARG A 593 11.92 -16.09 -18.88
C ARG A 593 12.76 -16.76 -17.77
N GLY A 594 12.80 -16.15 -16.59
CA GLY A 594 13.64 -16.59 -15.48
C GLY A 594 14.14 -15.42 -14.64
N TYR A 595 15.17 -15.68 -13.83
CA TYR A 595 15.88 -14.66 -13.08
C TYR A 595 17.18 -14.26 -13.78
N VAL A 596 17.43 -12.94 -13.89
CA VAL A 596 18.60 -12.38 -14.57
C VAL A 596 19.88 -12.84 -13.87
N ASN A 597 20.78 -13.43 -14.66
CA ASN A 597 22.08 -13.96 -14.22
C ASN A 597 21.99 -14.89 -12.99
N ASP A 598 20.91 -15.68 -12.89
CA ASP A 598 20.69 -16.63 -11.80
C ASP A 598 20.07 -17.96 -12.31
N PRO A 599 20.89 -18.81 -12.98
CA PRO A 599 20.40 -20.06 -13.57
C PRO A 599 20.01 -21.12 -12.53
N GLU A 600 20.52 -21.02 -11.29
CA GLU A 600 20.19 -21.96 -10.23
C GLU A 600 18.77 -21.74 -9.73
N ARG A 601 18.44 -20.52 -9.27
CA ARG A 601 17.08 -20.21 -8.84
C ARG A 601 16.09 -20.28 -10.00
N THR A 602 16.53 -19.96 -11.22
CA THR A 602 15.69 -20.12 -12.42
C THR A 602 15.29 -21.57 -12.60
N ARG A 603 16.24 -22.53 -12.57
CA ARG A 603 15.91 -23.95 -12.70
C ARG A 603 15.02 -24.46 -11.57
N GLU A 604 15.13 -23.89 -10.36
CA GLU A 604 14.31 -24.30 -9.22
C GLU A 604 12.85 -23.85 -9.34
N ALA A 605 12.64 -22.60 -9.70
CA ALA A 605 11.31 -21.97 -9.72
C ALA A 605 10.61 -22.03 -11.09
N TYR A 606 11.36 -22.07 -12.20
CA TYR A 606 10.85 -22.16 -13.57
C TYR A 606 11.11 -23.57 -14.10
N ARG A 607 10.04 -24.36 -14.20
CA ARG A 607 10.05 -25.75 -14.67
C ARG A 607 9.40 -25.84 -16.06
N ALA A 608 9.53 -27.00 -16.69
CA ALA A 608 8.69 -27.32 -17.84
C ALA A 608 7.27 -27.64 -17.35
N ASP A 609 6.25 -27.16 -18.05
CA ASP A 609 4.87 -27.54 -17.76
C ASP A 609 4.65 -29.03 -18.10
N PRO A 610 4.35 -29.90 -17.10
CA PRO A 610 4.15 -31.33 -17.34
C PRO A 610 2.90 -31.63 -18.15
N TYR A 611 1.95 -30.70 -18.25
CA TYR A 611 0.71 -30.85 -19.00
C TYR A 611 0.76 -30.18 -20.38
N ARG A 612 1.74 -29.31 -20.62
CA ARG A 612 1.91 -28.58 -21.90
C ARG A 612 3.39 -28.54 -22.31
N PRO A 613 3.88 -29.56 -23.03
CA PRO A 613 5.26 -29.61 -23.50
C PRO A 613 5.63 -28.35 -24.30
N GLY A 614 6.74 -27.71 -23.93
CA GLY A 614 7.23 -26.47 -24.55
C GLY A 614 6.85 -25.19 -23.80
N GLU A 615 5.88 -25.25 -22.89
CA GLU A 615 5.49 -24.13 -22.02
C GLU A 615 6.31 -24.11 -20.72
N ARG A 616 6.45 -22.92 -20.13
CA ARG A 616 7.09 -22.73 -18.82
C ARG A 616 6.05 -22.79 -17.71
N LEU A 617 6.41 -23.47 -16.62
CA LEU A 617 5.67 -23.51 -15.37
C LEU A 617 6.44 -22.74 -14.29
N TYR A 618 5.81 -21.77 -13.64
CA TYR A 618 6.40 -21.05 -12.52
C TYR A 618 5.80 -21.49 -11.18
N LEU A 619 6.68 -21.77 -10.22
CA LEU A 619 6.35 -22.22 -8.87
C LEU A 619 6.49 -21.05 -7.87
N GLY A 620 5.39 -20.33 -7.60
CA GLY A 620 5.41 -19.07 -6.84
C GLY A 620 5.57 -19.19 -5.32
N GLY A 621 5.44 -20.40 -4.76
CA GLY A 621 5.53 -20.67 -3.32
C GLY A 621 4.25 -20.39 -2.52
N ASP A 622 3.21 -19.88 -3.17
CA ASP A 622 1.89 -19.64 -2.57
C ASP A 622 1.07 -20.93 -2.51
N TRP A 623 0.37 -21.15 -1.41
CA TRP A 623 -0.60 -22.24 -1.24
C TRP A 623 -2.01 -21.72 -1.44
N GLY A 624 -2.84 -22.55 -2.07
CA GLY A 624 -4.22 -22.23 -2.33
C GLY A 624 -5.06 -23.47 -2.61
N ARG A 625 -6.33 -23.22 -2.91
CA ARG A 625 -7.25 -24.24 -3.39
C ARG A 625 -8.29 -23.62 -4.30
N TRP A 626 -8.87 -24.44 -5.17
CA TRP A 626 -10.04 -24.02 -5.93
C TRP A 626 -11.28 -23.94 -5.05
N HIS A 627 -12.18 -23.04 -5.40
CA HIS A 627 -13.53 -22.94 -4.86
C HIS A 627 -14.55 -23.23 -5.97
N PRO A 628 -15.76 -23.72 -5.66
CA PRO A 628 -16.86 -23.82 -6.61
C PRO A 628 -16.99 -22.58 -7.49
N GLY A 629 -17.12 -22.82 -8.80
CA GLY A 629 -17.16 -21.76 -9.81
C GLY A 629 -15.80 -21.42 -10.40
N GLY A 630 -14.69 -21.99 -9.91
CA GLY A 630 -13.36 -21.77 -10.50
C GLY A 630 -12.66 -20.51 -9.99
N LYS A 631 -13.05 -20.05 -8.79
CA LYS A 631 -12.36 -18.97 -8.08
C LYS A 631 -11.28 -19.56 -7.18
N LEU A 632 -10.13 -18.89 -7.09
CA LEU A 632 -9.00 -19.37 -6.29
C LEU A 632 -9.05 -18.78 -4.87
N GLU A 633 -8.78 -19.60 -3.85
CA GLU A 633 -8.57 -19.16 -2.47
C GLU A 633 -7.08 -19.20 -2.13
N PHE A 634 -6.57 -18.13 -1.51
CA PHE A 634 -5.22 -18.06 -0.98
C PHE A 634 -5.18 -18.56 0.47
N LEU A 635 -4.33 -19.54 0.75
CA LEU A 635 -4.19 -20.16 2.08
C LEU A 635 -2.91 -19.73 2.81
N GLY A 636 -1.99 -19.03 2.14
CA GLY A 636 -0.73 -18.57 2.70
C GLY A 636 0.47 -18.91 1.85
N ARG A 637 1.68 -18.77 2.40
CA ARG A 637 2.93 -19.13 1.73
C ARG A 637 3.55 -20.37 2.36
N ARG A 638 4.21 -21.20 1.53
CA ARG A 638 4.99 -22.36 1.98
C ARG A 638 6.33 -21.97 2.61
N ASP A 639 6.89 -20.84 2.18
CA ASP A 639 8.20 -20.34 2.62
C ASP A 639 8.06 -19.24 3.70
N SER A 640 9.19 -18.72 4.18
CA SER A 640 9.24 -17.63 5.15
C SER A 640 9.05 -16.24 4.54
N GLN A 641 8.59 -16.13 3.28
CA GLN A 641 8.33 -14.84 2.67
C GLN A 641 7.06 -14.21 3.21
N VAL A 642 7.06 -12.90 3.29
CA VAL A 642 5.98 -12.12 3.87
C VAL A 642 5.67 -10.94 2.96
N LYS A 643 4.39 -10.59 2.85
CA LYS A 643 3.96 -9.33 2.21
C LYS A 643 3.65 -8.30 3.28
N ILE A 644 4.41 -7.21 3.35
CA ILE A 644 4.22 -6.14 4.35
C ILE A 644 4.06 -4.82 3.61
N ARG A 645 2.91 -4.16 3.73
CA ARG A 645 2.56 -2.92 3.02
C ARG A 645 2.67 -3.06 1.50
N GLY A 646 2.33 -4.23 0.98
CA GLY A 646 2.49 -4.63 -0.42
C GLY A 646 3.92 -4.97 -0.85
N PHE A 647 4.93 -4.75 -0.01
CA PHE A 647 6.30 -5.18 -0.31
C PHE A 647 6.43 -6.68 -0.07
N ARG A 648 6.88 -7.42 -1.08
CA ARG A 648 7.36 -8.79 -0.90
C ARG A 648 8.72 -8.70 -0.23
N ILE A 649 8.82 -9.26 0.97
CA ILE A 649 10.04 -9.25 1.79
C ILE A 649 10.45 -10.68 2.09
N GLU A 650 11.72 -10.96 1.87
CA GLU A 650 12.36 -12.22 2.25
C GLU A 650 13.05 -12.01 3.58
N ILE A 651 12.54 -12.66 4.63
CA ILE A 651 13.08 -12.56 5.98
C ILE A 651 14.59 -12.88 6.00
N GLY A 652 15.03 -13.82 5.17
CA GLY A 652 16.45 -14.19 5.03
C GLY A 652 17.36 -13.06 4.52
N GLU A 653 16.86 -12.12 3.71
CA GLU A 653 17.62 -10.93 3.27
C GLU A 653 17.97 -10.03 4.43
N VAL A 654 16.99 -9.83 5.32
CA VAL A 654 17.17 -9.02 6.52
C VAL A 654 18.09 -9.73 7.52
N GLU A 655 17.93 -11.05 7.70
CA GLU A 655 18.78 -11.85 8.57
C GLU A 655 20.25 -11.85 8.11
N ASN A 656 20.50 -12.03 6.82
CA ASN A 656 21.86 -12.01 6.27
C ASN A 656 22.51 -10.63 6.39
N ALA A 657 21.75 -9.55 6.19
CA ALA A 657 22.25 -8.21 6.42
C ALA A 657 22.58 -7.98 7.91
N LEU A 658 21.76 -8.49 8.83
CA LEU A 658 21.97 -8.38 10.27
C LEU A 658 23.22 -9.13 10.73
N LEU A 659 23.50 -10.30 10.15
CA LEU A 659 24.70 -11.09 10.41
C LEU A 659 26.01 -10.42 9.94
N ARG A 660 25.93 -9.43 9.06
CA ARG A 660 27.10 -8.68 8.57
C ARG A 660 27.47 -7.49 9.47
N VAL A 661 26.68 -7.19 10.49
CA VAL A 661 26.96 -6.11 11.44
C VAL A 661 27.99 -6.58 12.47
N ASP A 662 29.04 -5.80 12.69
CA ASP A 662 30.09 -6.14 13.67
C ASP A 662 29.48 -6.32 15.07
N GLY A 663 29.86 -7.39 15.76
CA GLY A 663 29.32 -7.75 17.07
C GLY A 663 28.10 -8.67 17.04
N VAL A 664 27.40 -8.84 15.91
CA VAL A 664 26.30 -9.82 15.77
C VAL A 664 26.87 -11.21 15.45
N ARG A 665 26.48 -12.22 16.24
CA ARG A 665 26.87 -13.63 16.01
C ARG A 665 25.79 -14.42 15.27
N ASP A 666 24.56 -14.36 15.76
CA ASP A 666 23.39 -15.00 15.14
C ASP A 666 22.26 -13.97 15.02
N GLY A 667 21.41 -14.12 14.01
CA GLY A 667 20.30 -13.20 13.73
C GLY A 667 19.07 -13.97 13.23
N ALA A 668 17.88 -13.59 13.72
CA ALA A 668 16.61 -14.12 13.24
C ALA A 668 15.55 -13.03 13.20
N VAL A 669 14.76 -12.98 12.14
CA VAL A 669 13.72 -11.98 11.95
C VAL A 669 12.37 -12.68 11.92
N VAL A 670 11.38 -12.14 12.61
CA VAL A 670 10.01 -12.65 12.61
C VAL A 670 9.05 -11.55 12.20
N VAL A 671 7.91 -11.96 11.65
CA VAL A 671 6.78 -11.07 11.43
C VAL A 671 5.78 -11.25 12.55
N THR A 672 5.32 -10.13 13.07
CA THR A 672 4.24 -10.07 14.05
C THR A 672 3.14 -9.15 13.55
N GLU A 673 1.92 -9.44 13.99
CA GLU A 673 0.77 -8.56 13.81
C GLU A 673 0.64 -7.64 15.02
N ARG A 674 0.34 -6.37 14.78
CA ARG A 674 0.02 -5.37 15.82
C ARG A 674 -1.44 -5.45 16.21
N GLY A 675 -1.84 -4.74 17.27
CA GLY A 675 -3.24 -4.68 17.69
C GLY A 675 -4.21 -4.16 16.62
N ASP A 676 -3.72 -3.38 15.64
CA ASP A 676 -4.49 -2.91 14.48
C ASP A 676 -4.48 -3.88 13.28
N GLY A 677 -3.88 -5.07 13.43
CA GLY A 677 -3.78 -6.10 12.40
C GLY A 677 -2.73 -5.83 11.32
N SER A 678 -1.89 -4.79 11.45
CA SER A 678 -0.78 -4.52 10.55
C SER A 678 0.45 -5.39 10.84
N ARG A 679 1.14 -5.84 9.79
CA ARG A 679 2.35 -6.68 9.88
C ARG A 679 3.61 -5.83 9.93
N HIS A 680 4.61 -6.27 10.70
CA HIS A 680 5.93 -5.62 10.77
C HIS A 680 7.04 -6.64 11.09
N LEU A 681 8.29 -6.23 10.86
CA LEU A 681 9.48 -7.04 11.10
C LEU A 681 10.08 -6.73 12.48
N ILE A 682 10.40 -7.78 13.23
CA ILE A 682 11.14 -7.72 14.50
C ILE A 682 12.39 -8.58 14.34
N ALA A 683 13.55 -8.01 14.63
CA ALA A 683 14.83 -8.71 14.61
C ALA A 683 15.23 -9.17 16.02
N PHE A 684 15.74 -10.39 16.10
CA PHE A 684 16.41 -10.96 17.25
C PHE A 684 17.87 -11.19 16.90
N HIS A 685 18.78 -10.86 17.80
CA HIS A 685 20.22 -11.07 17.56
C HIS A 685 20.94 -11.57 18.82
N THR A 686 22.05 -12.26 18.61
CA THR A 686 22.98 -12.71 19.67
C THR A 686 24.37 -12.12 19.42
N GLY A 687 25.29 -12.31 20.37
CA GLY A 687 26.64 -11.73 20.31
C GLY A 687 26.76 -10.54 21.24
N ARG A 688 27.46 -9.48 20.82
CA ARG A 688 27.58 -8.23 21.59
C ARG A 688 26.21 -7.56 21.66
N ARG A 689 25.88 -7.03 22.84
CA ARG A 689 24.63 -6.30 23.06
C ARG A 689 24.76 -4.90 22.47
N GLU A 690 24.46 -4.80 21.17
CA GLU A 690 24.41 -3.54 20.44
C GLU A 690 23.15 -2.74 20.76
N GLN A 691 23.23 -1.42 20.60
CA GLN A 691 22.06 -0.55 20.66
C GLN A 691 21.21 -0.71 19.38
N PRO A 692 19.87 -0.73 19.47
CA PRO A 692 18.98 -0.87 18.30
C PRO A 692 19.28 0.12 17.16
N GLU A 693 19.72 1.33 17.48
CA GLU A 693 20.03 2.41 16.56
C GLU A 693 21.22 2.05 15.66
N VAL A 694 22.27 1.45 16.24
CA VAL A 694 23.46 0.98 15.51
C VAL A 694 23.09 -0.11 14.51
N LEU A 695 22.26 -1.07 14.92
CA LEU A 695 21.77 -2.13 14.03
C LEU A 695 20.88 -1.57 12.93
N ARG A 696 19.99 -0.62 13.27
CA ARG A 696 19.08 0.03 12.33
C ARG A 696 19.85 0.83 11.27
N GLU A 697 20.85 1.61 11.68
CA GLU A 697 21.72 2.39 10.78
C GLU A 697 22.53 1.46 9.84
N ALA A 698 23.13 0.41 10.39
CA ALA A 698 23.90 -0.55 9.61
C ALA A 698 23.03 -1.28 8.56
N LEU A 699 21.80 -1.67 8.93
CA LEU A 699 20.85 -2.27 7.99
C LEU A 699 20.34 -1.28 6.95
N ALA A 700 20.03 -0.04 7.34
CA ALA A 700 19.54 1.00 6.42
C ALA A 700 20.58 1.41 5.36
N ALA A 701 21.88 1.19 5.63
CA ALA A 701 22.95 1.44 4.66
C ALA A 701 22.96 0.44 3.49
N VAL A 702 22.36 -0.74 3.65
CA VAL A 702 22.42 -1.84 2.66
C VAL A 702 21.05 -2.38 2.23
N LEU A 703 20.00 -2.15 3.01
CA LEU A 703 18.63 -2.56 2.73
C LEU A 703 17.74 -1.36 2.40
N PRO A 704 16.72 -1.54 1.55
CA PRO A 704 15.63 -0.56 1.43
C PRO A 704 14.93 -0.33 2.77
N ALA A 705 14.44 0.90 2.99
CA ALA A 705 13.83 1.32 4.27
C ALA A 705 12.68 0.41 4.74
N TYR A 706 11.89 -0.15 3.83
CA TYR A 706 10.77 -1.04 4.16
C TYR A 706 11.19 -2.44 4.65
N MET A 707 12.45 -2.84 4.42
CA MET A 707 13.01 -4.11 4.90
C MET A 707 13.69 -3.99 6.27
N VAL A 708 13.94 -2.77 6.75
CA VAL A 708 14.60 -2.55 8.04
C VAL A 708 13.61 -2.88 9.18
N PRO A 709 13.97 -3.77 10.13
CA PRO A 709 13.13 -4.12 11.27
C PRO A 709 12.73 -2.90 12.11
N SER A 710 11.50 -2.89 12.62
CA SER A 710 11.04 -1.80 13.49
C SER A 710 11.52 -1.96 14.93
N ALA A 711 11.84 -3.19 15.36
CA ALA A 711 12.36 -3.46 16.70
C ALA A 711 13.50 -4.50 16.65
N PHE A 712 14.41 -4.39 17.62
CA PHE A 712 15.58 -5.25 17.78
C PHE A 712 15.63 -5.77 19.22
N HIS A 713 15.76 -7.09 19.38
CA HIS A 713 15.87 -7.73 20.69
C HIS A 713 17.14 -8.57 20.77
N TRP A 714 18.00 -8.22 21.72
CA TRP A 714 19.15 -9.05 22.04
C TRP A 714 18.73 -10.29 22.83
N GLN A 715 19.35 -11.44 22.55
CA GLN A 715 19.17 -12.70 23.26
C GLN A 715 20.52 -13.34 23.55
N ASP A 716 20.65 -14.02 24.70
CA ASP A 716 21.83 -14.85 25.00
C ASP A 716 22.01 -15.97 23.96
N SER A 717 20.90 -16.54 23.50
CA SER A 717 20.84 -17.54 22.43
C SER A 717 19.48 -17.49 21.73
N LEU A 718 19.43 -17.85 20.44
CA LEU A 718 18.17 -17.99 19.73
C LEU A 718 17.50 -19.32 20.13
N PRO A 719 16.19 -19.35 20.41
CA PRO A 719 15.48 -20.58 20.70
C PRO A 719 15.53 -21.48 19.46
N LEU A 720 15.80 -22.77 19.68
CA LEU A 720 15.89 -23.78 18.63
C LEU A 720 14.77 -24.81 18.79
N THR A 721 14.30 -25.35 17.68
CA THR A 721 13.40 -26.51 17.60
C THR A 721 14.16 -27.78 18.01
N ALA A 722 13.43 -28.88 18.25
CA ALA A 722 14.02 -30.20 18.53
C ALA A 722 15.01 -30.68 17.44
N ASN A 723 14.93 -30.10 16.24
CA ASN A 723 15.81 -30.40 15.11
C ASN A 723 17.00 -29.41 14.97
N GLY A 724 17.26 -28.58 15.98
CA GLY A 724 18.39 -27.64 16.00
C GLY A 724 18.25 -26.42 15.09
N LYS A 725 17.10 -26.21 14.44
CA LYS A 725 16.79 -24.99 13.65
C LYS A 725 16.16 -23.91 14.52
N THR A 726 16.36 -22.64 14.21
CA THR A 726 15.70 -21.51 14.90
C THR A 726 14.18 -21.69 15.00
N ASP A 727 13.66 -21.68 16.22
CA ASP A 727 12.22 -21.77 16.51
C ASP A 727 11.57 -20.39 16.35
N ARG A 728 11.15 -20.10 15.12
CA ARG A 728 10.44 -18.87 14.77
C ARG A 728 9.11 -18.73 15.51
N LYS A 729 8.41 -19.82 15.86
CA LYS A 729 7.15 -19.74 16.63
C LYS A 729 7.42 -19.32 18.07
N ALA A 730 8.52 -19.81 18.67
CA ALA A 730 8.98 -19.32 19.96
C ALA A 730 9.39 -17.84 19.89
N LEU A 731 10.13 -17.42 18.85
CA LEU A 731 10.50 -16.02 18.64
C LEU A 731 9.29 -15.11 18.40
N THR A 732 8.29 -15.52 17.62
CA THR A 732 7.04 -14.76 17.41
C THR A 732 6.26 -14.61 18.72
N ARG A 733 6.18 -15.67 19.55
CA ARG A 733 5.59 -15.57 20.89
C ARG A 733 6.41 -14.70 21.82
N LEU A 734 7.74 -14.77 21.72
CA LEU A 734 8.63 -13.91 22.49
C LEU A 734 8.41 -12.45 22.10
N ALA A 735 8.36 -12.13 20.80
CA ALA A 735 8.01 -10.81 20.31
C ALA A 735 6.64 -10.33 20.80
N GLY A 736 5.62 -11.21 20.81
CA GLY A 736 4.28 -10.88 21.34
C GLY A 736 4.22 -10.73 22.87
N ARG A 737 5.13 -11.39 23.61
CA ARG A 737 5.28 -11.25 25.08
C ARG A 737 6.20 -10.10 25.47
N THR A 738 7.09 -9.72 24.57
CA THR A 738 7.98 -8.58 24.67
C THR A 738 7.29 -7.35 24.07
N ALA A 739 6.03 -7.10 24.47
CA ALA A 739 5.63 -5.71 24.70
C ALA A 739 6.65 -5.15 25.71
N PRO A 740 7.16 -3.92 25.57
CA PRO A 740 8.40 -3.47 26.20
C PRO A 740 8.40 -3.82 27.69
N ALA A 741 9.06 -4.94 28.01
CA ALA A 741 9.13 -5.44 29.36
C ALA A 741 10.12 -4.53 30.07
N ALA A 742 9.56 -3.67 30.91
CA ALA A 742 10.19 -2.91 31.97
C ALA A 742 11.68 -3.22 32.14
N ALA A 743 12.54 -2.53 31.37
CA ALA A 743 13.91 -2.33 31.78
C ALA A 743 13.84 -1.42 33.02
N ASP A 744 14.19 -2.03 34.14
CA ASP A 744 14.29 -1.41 35.45
C ASP A 744 15.56 -0.54 35.45
N THR A 745 15.46 0.66 34.88
CA THR A 745 16.43 1.74 35.07
C THR A 745 15.65 2.99 35.46
N ARG A 746 15.80 3.36 36.74
CA ARG A 746 15.11 4.46 37.42
C ARG A 746 15.62 5.83 36.97
N ASP A 747 15.25 6.26 35.78
CA ASP A 747 15.24 7.67 35.41
C ASP A 747 14.00 7.96 34.54
N GLY A 748 13.05 8.72 35.07
CA GLY A 748 11.86 9.16 34.32
C GLY A 748 10.49 9.04 35.00
N ALA A 749 10.42 8.89 36.33
CA ALA A 749 9.16 8.85 37.09
C ALA A 749 8.49 10.24 37.25
N GLY A 750 8.17 10.89 36.13
CA GLY A 750 7.29 12.07 36.11
C GLY A 750 5.90 11.68 35.62
N GLU A 751 4.83 12.18 36.25
CA GLU A 751 3.47 12.04 35.72
C GLU A 751 3.41 12.58 34.28
N LEU A 752 2.80 11.82 33.35
CA LEU A 752 2.59 12.28 31.97
C LEU A 752 1.86 13.64 31.99
N SER A 753 2.29 14.58 31.16
CA SER A 753 1.57 15.84 30.96
C SER A 753 0.19 15.58 30.30
N PRO A 754 -0.74 16.56 30.30
CA PRO A 754 -2.00 16.40 29.56
C PRO A 754 -1.81 16.10 28.06
N ALA A 755 -0.81 16.70 27.41
CA ALA A 755 -0.51 16.43 26.00
C ALA A 755 0.12 15.04 25.81
N GLU A 756 1.04 14.65 26.70
CA GLU A 756 1.62 13.30 26.70
C GLU A 756 0.56 12.24 26.96
N ARG A 757 -0.42 12.48 27.85
CA ARG A 757 -1.56 11.57 28.08
C ARG A 757 -2.45 11.45 26.83
N ARG A 758 -2.77 12.56 26.18
CA ARG A 758 -3.57 12.54 24.94
C ARG A 758 -2.84 11.77 23.83
N LEU A 759 -1.54 12.01 23.67
CA LEU A 759 -0.70 11.27 22.71
C LEU A 759 -0.55 9.80 23.09
N ALA A 760 -0.32 9.49 24.36
CA ALA A 760 -0.20 8.13 24.86
C ALA A 760 -1.51 7.36 24.67
N ALA A 761 -2.68 7.97 24.92
CA ALA A 761 -3.97 7.35 24.66
C ALA A 761 -4.18 7.08 23.15
N ALA A 762 -3.81 8.02 22.28
CA ALA A 762 -3.88 7.84 20.83
C ALA A 762 -2.89 6.77 20.33
N TRP A 763 -1.65 6.77 20.83
CA TRP A 763 -0.67 5.70 20.60
C TRP A 763 -1.18 4.36 21.09
N ALA A 764 -1.67 4.26 22.31
CA ALA A 764 -2.18 3.03 22.91
C ALA A 764 -3.30 2.42 22.06
N GLY A 765 -4.27 3.24 21.65
CA GLY A 765 -5.37 2.82 20.79
C GLY A 765 -4.92 2.34 19.41
N LEU A 766 -3.91 2.98 18.82
CA LEU A 766 -3.41 2.64 17.49
C LEU A 766 -2.43 1.46 17.48
N LEU A 767 -1.62 1.32 18.52
CA LEU A 767 -0.58 0.31 18.63
C LEU A 767 -1.10 -0.97 19.31
N GLY A 768 -2.25 -0.89 20.00
CA GLY A 768 -2.83 -2.00 20.77
C GLY A 768 -2.04 -2.34 22.01
N VAL A 769 -1.32 -1.36 22.58
CA VAL A 769 -0.55 -1.51 23.82
C VAL A 769 -1.31 -0.87 24.98
N PRO A 770 -1.16 -1.36 26.22
CA PRO A 770 -1.79 -0.72 27.36
C PRO A 770 -1.26 0.71 27.54
N GLU A 771 -2.16 1.69 27.75
CA GLU A 771 -1.79 3.11 27.92
C GLU A 771 -0.77 3.32 29.05
N HIS A 772 -0.92 2.59 30.16
CA HIS A 772 0.00 2.62 31.30
C HIS A 772 1.39 2.05 30.99
N GLY A 773 1.55 1.38 29.85
CA GLY A 773 2.82 0.84 29.37
C GLY A 773 3.65 1.85 28.56
N ILE A 774 3.07 2.99 28.17
CA ILE A 774 3.75 4.02 27.35
C ILE A 774 4.40 5.05 28.27
N ARG A 775 5.71 5.20 28.15
CA ARG A 775 6.54 6.16 28.90
C ARG A 775 6.85 7.40 28.08
N ARG A 776 7.21 8.47 28.77
CA ARG A 776 7.64 9.76 28.20
C ARG A 776 8.78 9.62 27.19
N THR A 777 9.72 8.74 27.47
CA THR A 777 10.91 8.49 26.65
C THR A 777 10.69 7.43 25.58
N ASP A 778 9.48 6.85 25.48
CA ASP A 778 9.22 5.81 24.51
C ASP A 778 9.19 6.41 23.10
N HIS A 779 9.89 5.75 22.19
CA HIS A 779 9.99 6.13 20.79
C HIS A 779 8.89 5.44 19.98
N PHE A 780 8.11 6.20 19.21
CA PHE A 780 6.92 5.74 18.50
C PHE A 780 7.19 4.48 17.69
N PHE A 781 8.27 4.48 16.91
CA PHE A 781 8.60 3.36 16.03
C PHE A 781 9.13 2.14 16.81
N ASP A 782 9.72 2.35 17.98
CA ASP A 782 10.30 1.28 18.81
C ASP A 782 9.21 0.62 19.65
N SER A 783 8.21 1.40 20.07
CA SER A 783 6.93 0.94 20.62
C SER A 783 6.04 0.25 19.58
N GLY A 784 6.57 0.01 18.38
CA GLY A 784 5.87 -0.64 17.30
C GLY A 784 4.97 0.31 16.53
N GLY A 785 5.43 1.53 16.20
CA GLY A 785 4.86 2.44 15.21
C GLY A 785 5.38 2.18 13.79
N THR A 786 4.63 2.55 12.75
CA THR A 786 4.97 2.46 11.31
C THR A 786 4.66 3.80 10.64
N SER A 787 5.09 4.02 9.40
CA SER A 787 4.60 5.15 8.59
C SER A 787 3.08 5.14 8.42
N LEU A 788 2.45 3.96 8.32
CA LEU A 788 0.99 3.84 8.20
C LEU A 788 0.27 4.21 9.49
N THR A 789 0.75 3.70 10.64
CA THR A 789 0.18 4.05 11.94
C THR A 789 0.55 5.48 12.35
N ALA A 790 1.64 6.05 11.82
CA ALA A 790 1.93 7.48 11.92
C ALA A 790 0.89 8.30 11.17
N VAL A 791 0.51 7.92 9.94
CA VAL A 791 -0.61 8.57 9.22
C VAL A 791 -1.94 8.37 9.96
N LYS A 792 -2.22 7.17 10.50
CA LYS A 792 -3.40 6.96 11.35
C LYS A 792 -3.36 7.82 12.63
N LEU A 793 -2.17 8.06 13.18
CA LEU A 793 -1.96 8.92 14.34
C LEU A 793 -2.18 10.39 14.01
N THR A 794 -1.67 10.89 12.88
CA THR A 794 -1.97 12.25 12.44
C THR A 794 -3.47 12.42 12.29
N LEU A 795 -4.15 11.43 11.72
CA LEU A 795 -5.59 11.42 11.58
C LEU A 795 -6.35 11.36 12.92
N ALA A 796 -5.95 10.51 13.87
CA ALA A 796 -6.59 10.38 15.18
C ALA A 796 -6.41 11.64 16.05
N LEU A 797 -5.33 12.39 15.80
CA LEU A 797 -5.03 13.66 16.46
C LEU A 797 -5.55 14.88 15.69
N ASP A 798 -6.42 14.67 14.69
CA ASP A 798 -6.99 15.73 13.85
C ASP A 798 -5.91 16.65 13.25
N ARG A 799 -4.85 16.03 12.75
CA ARG A 799 -3.66 16.65 12.13
C ARG A 799 -2.90 17.62 13.05
N ALA A 800 -3.11 17.57 14.37
CA ALA A 800 -2.34 18.36 15.33
C ALA A 800 -0.82 18.07 15.31
N VAL A 801 -0.44 16.92 14.76
CA VAL A 801 0.94 16.58 14.38
C VAL A 801 0.95 16.08 12.94
N SER A 802 1.98 16.44 12.17
CA SER A 802 2.20 15.91 10.83
C SER A 802 3.02 14.61 10.86
N LEU A 803 3.01 13.87 9.74
CA LEU A 803 3.86 12.68 9.60
C LEU A 803 5.34 13.04 9.76
N LYS A 804 5.73 14.23 9.26
CA LYS A 804 7.08 14.78 9.38
C LYS A 804 7.46 15.00 10.84
N ASP A 805 6.53 15.52 11.63
CA ASP A 805 6.73 15.76 13.06
C ASP A 805 6.94 14.45 13.82
N ILE A 806 6.10 13.44 13.56
CA ILE A 806 6.25 12.10 14.16
C ILE A 806 7.59 11.45 13.77
N THR A 807 8.04 11.63 12.52
CA THR A 807 9.33 11.06 12.08
C THR A 807 10.55 11.79 12.65
N ARG A 808 10.46 13.11 12.88
CA ARG A 808 11.57 13.92 13.39
C ARG A 808 11.64 13.91 14.91
N HIS A 809 10.49 13.82 15.56
CA HIS A 809 10.33 13.82 17.01
C HIS A 809 9.53 12.57 17.44
N PRO A 810 10.08 11.37 17.23
CA PRO A 810 9.38 10.12 17.47
C PRO A 810 9.19 9.79 18.95
N VAL A 811 9.87 10.46 19.88
CA VAL A 811 9.73 10.20 21.32
C VAL A 811 8.46 10.86 21.86
N LEU A 812 7.71 10.18 22.74
CA LEU A 812 6.42 10.68 23.26
C LEU A 812 6.55 12.09 23.86
N ALA A 813 7.57 12.32 24.69
CA ALA A 813 7.82 13.62 25.31
C ALA A 813 8.22 14.68 24.28
N ASP A 814 8.98 14.33 23.25
CA ASP A 814 9.40 15.28 22.20
C ASP A 814 8.20 15.64 21.30
N LEU A 815 7.36 14.65 20.96
CA LEU A 815 6.14 14.84 20.19
C LEU A 815 5.07 15.59 21.00
N ALA A 816 4.99 15.33 22.30
CA ALA A 816 4.14 16.07 23.22
C ALA A 816 4.67 17.47 23.45
N ALA A 817 5.99 17.66 23.50
CA ALA A 817 6.62 18.97 23.50
C ALA A 817 6.29 19.72 22.21
N LEU A 818 6.13 19.08 21.05
CA LEU A 818 5.60 19.76 19.85
C LEU A 818 4.13 20.17 19.97
N LEU A 819 3.29 19.39 20.68
CA LEU A 819 1.90 19.77 20.96
C LEU A 819 1.80 20.85 22.03
N GLU A 820 2.70 20.81 23.02
CA GLU A 820 2.81 21.79 24.10
C GLU A 820 3.51 23.07 23.65
N ASP A 821 4.48 22.99 22.73
CA ASP A 821 5.05 24.09 21.96
C ASP A 821 4.10 24.51 20.83
N GLY A 822 3.17 23.67 20.39
CA GLY A 822 2.03 24.12 19.57
C GLY A 822 1.05 24.97 20.38
N ALA A 823 0.93 24.68 21.68
CA ALA A 823 0.19 25.49 22.65
C ALA A 823 1.03 26.65 23.26
N ARG A 824 2.37 26.56 23.26
CA ARG A 824 3.32 27.57 23.80
C ARG A 824 4.04 28.40 22.72
N ARG A 825 3.97 28.07 21.43
CA ARG A 825 4.34 28.96 20.31
C ARG A 825 3.24 29.94 19.94
N ARG A 826 2.04 29.82 20.53
CA ARG A 826 0.95 30.78 20.33
C ARG A 826 1.11 32.10 21.10
N THR A 827 2.31 32.38 21.63
CA THR A 827 2.69 33.74 22.04
C THR A 827 3.31 34.55 20.91
N GLU A 828 3.91 33.91 19.90
CA GLU A 828 4.57 34.59 18.78
C GLU A 828 3.63 34.69 17.57
N LEU A 829 3.29 35.92 17.20
CA LEU A 829 2.50 36.27 16.02
C LEU A 829 3.27 36.01 14.72
N LEU A 830 4.61 36.03 14.74
CA LEU A 830 5.43 35.88 13.54
C LEU A 830 5.75 34.44 13.18
N GLN A 831 4.99 33.87 12.24
CA GLN A 831 5.19 32.51 11.75
C GLN A 831 6.21 32.47 10.60
N PRO A 832 7.30 31.67 10.70
CA PRO A 832 8.25 31.53 9.61
C PRO A 832 7.68 30.68 8.47
N LEU A 833 7.68 31.25 7.26
CA LEU A 833 7.23 30.57 6.05
C LEU A 833 8.39 30.05 5.19
N SER A 834 9.53 30.75 5.18
CA SER A 834 10.77 30.32 4.52
C SER A 834 12.01 30.90 5.19
N GLU A 835 13.12 30.16 5.15
CA GLU A 835 14.43 30.58 5.69
C GLU A 835 15.23 31.37 4.64
N GLY A 836 15.95 32.41 5.07
CA GLY A 836 16.88 33.18 4.22
C GLY A 836 18.22 32.47 4.00
N ARG A 837 19.01 32.90 2.99
CA ARG A 837 20.39 32.42 2.78
C ARG A 837 21.40 33.36 3.48
N GLY A 838 22.08 32.89 4.53
CA GLY A 838 23.15 33.64 5.21
C GLY A 838 22.65 34.62 6.29
N ALA A 839 23.57 35.42 6.86
CA ALA A 839 23.37 36.25 8.07
C ALA A 839 22.04 37.04 8.13
N PRO A 840 21.46 37.28 9.34
CA PRO A 840 20.02 37.49 9.58
C PRO A 840 19.45 38.87 9.21
N GLU A 841 19.97 39.55 8.18
CA GLU A 841 19.75 40.98 8.02
C GLU A 841 18.50 41.40 7.22
N GLN A 842 17.78 40.50 6.51
CA GLN A 842 16.59 40.88 5.74
C GLN A 842 15.39 39.92 5.89
N ALA A 843 14.26 40.44 6.39
CA ALA A 843 13.00 39.70 6.53
C ALA A 843 11.82 40.45 5.91
N LEU A 844 10.95 39.72 5.21
CA LEU A 844 9.64 40.19 4.75
C LEU A 844 8.56 39.71 5.73
N VAL A 845 7.91 40.63 6.44
CA VAL A 845 6.83 40.33 7.38
C VAL A 845 5.48 40.63 6.72
N CYS A 846 4.63 39.61 6.62
CA CYS A 846 3.41 39.64 5.82
C CYS A 846 2.14 39.62 6.68
N PHE A 847 1.26 40.61 6.50
CA PHE A 847 -0.02 40.76 7.22
C PHE A 847 -1.18 40.30 6.32
N PRO A 848 -1.93 39.26 6.70
CA PRO A 848 -2.95 38.67 5.83
C PRO A 848 -4.13 39.61 5.59
N TYR A 849 -4.85 39.33 4.51
CA TYR A 849 -6.14 39.94 4.19
C TYR A 849 -7.25 39.38 5.08
N ALA A 850 -8.42 40.03 5.07
CA ALA A 850 -9.51 39.74 5.99
C ALA A 850 -10.00 38.30 5.91
N GLY A 851 -10.07 37.62 7.06
CA GLY A 851 -10.41 36.20 7.17
C GLY A 851 -9.27 35.24 6.77
N GLY A 852 -8.11 35.79 6.41
CA GLY A 852 -6.93 35.03 6.03
C GLY A 852 -6.00 34.74 7.20
N ASN A 853 -5.10 33.78 7.04
CA ASN A 853 -4.08 33.42 8.02
C ASN A 853 -2.67 33.40 7.40
N ALA A 854 -1.66 33.11 8.22
CA ALA A 854 -0.26 33.08 7.80
C ALA A 854 0.01 32.19 6.56
N VAL A 855 -0.75 31.11 6.35
CA VAL A 855 -0.57 30.17 5.24
C VAL A 855 -0.86 30.82 3.87
N ASN A 856 -1.65 31.90 3.82
CA ASN A 856 -1.99 32.59 2.57
C ASN A 856 -0.78 33.22 1.86
N TYR A 857 0.33 33.41 2.58
CA TYR A 857 1.59 33.88 2.01
C TYR A 857 2.54 32.75 1.61
N ARG A 858 2.17 31.47 1.78
CA ARG A 858 3.03 30.33 1.39
C ARG A 858 3.41 30.38 -0.10
N PRO A 859 2.50 30.64 -1.06
CA PRO A 859 2.88 30.73 -2.47
C PRO A 859 3.90 31.85 -2.75
N LEU A 860 3.77 33.00 -2.08
CA LEU A 860 4.75 34.09 -2.16
C LEU A 860 6.10 33.69 -1.53
N ALA A 861 6.06 33.02 -0.37
CA ALA A 861 7.24 32.56 0.33
C ALA A 861 8.03 31.52 -0.47
N ASP A 862 7.32 30.61 -1.15
CA ASP A 862 7.90 29.60 -2.04
C ASP A 862 8.51 30.26 -3.28
N ALA A 863 7.85 31.27 -3.86
CA ALA A 863 8.39 32.05 -4.98
C ALA A 863 9.64 32.88 -4.58
N LEU A 864 9.76 33.26 -3.31
CA LEU A 864 10.94 33.93 -2.74
C LEU A 864 11.98 32.95 -2.16
N ALA A 865 11.72 31.64 -2.18
CA ALA A 865 12.62 30.67 -1.55
C ALA A 865 14.02 30.69 -2.22
N GLY A 866 15.06 30.88 -1.41
CA GLY A 866 16.44 30.96 -1.88
C GLY A 866 16.82 32.28 -2.56
N SER A 867 15.93 33.28 -2.60
CA SER A 867 16.16 34.58 -3.24
C SER A 867 16.77 35.66 -2.34
N GLY A 868 16.93 35.39 -1.03
CA GLY A 868 17.55 36.30 -0.07
C GLY A 868 16.76 36.47 1.23
N PRO A 869 15.61 37.16 1.23
CA PRO A 869 14.88 37.50 2.44
C PRO A 869 14.19 36.28 3.07
N ALA A 870 14.19 36.20 4.40
CA ALA A 870 13.31 35.29 5.12
C ALA A 870 11.86 35.80 5.03
N VAL A 871 10.88 34.92 4.85
CA VAL A 871 9.47 35.32 4.83
C VAL A 871 8.80 34.90 6.12
N LEU A 872 8.30 35.88 6.86
CA LEU A 872 7.49 35.72 8.06
C LEU A 872 6.06 36.16 7.75
N ALA A 873 5.06 35.48 8.28
CA ALA A 873 3.68 35.93 8.19
C ALA A 873 3.06 36.07 9.57
N VAL A 874 2.22 37.09 9.74
CA VAL A 874 1.54 37.39 10.99
C VAL A 874 0.32 36.48 11.10
N ASP A 875 0.28 35.70 12.17
CA ASP A 875 -0.91 34.97 12.57
C ASP A 875 -1.81 35.87 13.41
N LEU A 876 -3.05 36.08 12.98
CA LEU A 876 -3.94 37.07 13.60
C LEU A 876 -4.67 36.44 14.81
N PRO A 877 -4.62 37.06 16.01
CA PRO A 877 -5.36 36.57 17.18
C PRO A 877 -6.85 36.40 16.88
N GLY A 878 -7.44 35.26 17.28
CA GLY A 878 -8.86 34.95 17.07
C GLY A 878 -9.21 34.30 15.71
N HIS A 879 -8.25 34.20 14.79
CA HIS A 879 -8.48 33.74 13.40
C HIS A 879 -8.24 32.24 13.18
N ASP A 880 -7.75 31.51 14.19
CA ASP A 880 -7.66 30.05 14.15
C ASP A 880 -9.02 29.41 14.45
N LEU A 881 -9.58 28.73 13.45
CA LEU A 881 -10.88 28.06 13.53
C LEU A 881 -10.89 26.88 14.51
N THR A 882 -9.73 26.32 14.84
CA THR A 882 -9.57 25.15 15.71
C THR A 882 -9.46 25.51 17.20
N ALA A 883 -9.12 26.75 17.55
CA ALA A 883 -8.96 27.20 18.93
C ALA A 883 -10.29 27.63 19.56
N GLU A 884 -10.59 27.23 20.79
CA GLU A 884 -11.75 27.76 21.50
C GLU A 884 -11.47 29.18 22.06
N ARG A 885 -12.19 30.18 21.54
CA ARG A 885 -12.38 31.54 22.11
C ARG A 885 -11.10 32.34 22.41
N GLU A 886 -10.33 32.69 21.38
CA GLU A 886 -9.35 33.79 21.45
C GLU A 886 -10.01 35.10 20.96
N PRO A 887 -9.89 36.23 21.69
CA PRO A 887 -10.42 37.52 21.26
C PRO A 887 -9.61 38.12 20.12
N PHE A 888 -10.27 38.86 19.21
CA PHE A 888 -9.58 39.60 18.16
C PHE A 888 -8.80 40.78 18.75
N ALA A 889 -7.56 40.98 18.29
CA ALA A 889 -6.73 42.11 18.69
C ALA A 889 -7.03 43.34 17.80
N SER A 890 -6.98 44.54 18.37
CA SER A 890 -7.03 45.78 17.59
C SER A 890 -5.76 45.96 16.75
N ILE A 891 -5.82 46.77 15.69
CA ILE A 891 -4.68 47.07 14.82
C ILE A 891 -3.48 47.61 15.63
N THR A 892 -3.74 48.47 16.61
CA THR A 892 -2.69 49.05 17.47
C THR A 892 -2.04 47.99 18.35
N GLU A 893 -2.83 47.12 18.97
CA GLU A 893 -2.30 46.03 19.81
C GLU A 893 -1.51 45.02 18.97
N LEU A 894 -2.01 44.68 17.78
CA LEU A 894 -1.32 43.79 16.85
C LEU A 894 0.01 44.39 16.40
N ALA A 895 0.02 45.66 15.99
CA ALA A 895 1.23 46.35 15.56
C ALA A 895 2.28 46.46 16.67
N GLU A 896 1.88 46.74 17.91
CA GLU A 896 2.80 46.81 19.05
C GLU A 896 3.44 45.45 19.38
N ARG A 897 2.65 44.37 19.32
CA ARG A 897 3.11 43.00 19.54
C ARG A 897 4.06 42.54 18.43
N VAL A 898 3.68 42.74 17.17
CA VAL A 898 4.52 42.38 16.01
C VAL A 898 5.82 43.19 16.02
N ALA A 899 5.76 44.50 16.30
CA ALA A 899 6.98 45.31 16.43
C ALA A 899 7.87 44.85 17.59
N GLY A 900 7.26 44.38 18.69
CA GLY A 900 7.96 43.71 19.81
C GLY A 900 8.74 42.50 19.35
N GLU A 901 8.05 41.55 18.72
CA GLU A 901 8.68 40.31 18.23
C GLU A 901 9.76 40.57 17.18
N ILE A 902 9.58 41.55 16.29
CA ILE A 902 10.61 41.97 15.33
C ILE A 902 11.88 42.45 16.05
N THR A 903 11.71 43.27 17.11
CA THR A 903 12.84 43.77 17.91
C THR A 903 13.49 42.65 18.72
N GLU A 904 12.72 41.77 19.34
CA GLU A 904 13.20 40.63 20.12
C GLU A 904 14.00 39.64 19.27
N ARG A 905 13.58 39.42 18.02
CA ARG A 905 14.30 38.59 17.04
C ARG A 905 15.56 39.24 16.47
N GLY A 906 15.84 40.50 16.82
CA GLY A 906 17.04 41.22 16.38
C GLY A 906 17.07 41.50 14.87
N LEU A 907 15.91 41.60 14.21
CA LEU A 907 15.84 41.84 12.77
C LEU A 907 16.22 43.29 12.44
N THR A 908 17.28 43.48 11.65
CA THR A 908 17.87 44.81 11.38
C THR A 908 17.45 45.45 10.06
N GLY A 909 16.95 44.66 9.10
CA GLY A 909 16.38 45.14 7.83
C GLY A 909 15.04 44.49 7.55
N VAL A 910 13.94 45.23 7.77
CA VAL A 910 12.59 44.66 7.66
C VAL A 910 11.86 45.26 6.48
N MET A 911 11.26 44.40 5.65
CA MET A 911 10.23 44.77 4.69
C MET A 911 8.88 44.33 5.26
N LEU A 912 7.84 45.14 5.08
CA LEU A 912 6.49 44.81 5.53
C LEU A 912 5.58 44.66 4.32
N TRP A 913 4.74 43.64 4.28
CA TRP A 913 3.71 43.48 3.26
C TRP A 913 2.35 43.41 3.94
N GLY A 914 1.42 44.29 3.56
CA GLY A 914 0.02 44.17 3.97
C GLY A 914 -0.87 44.03 2.76
N HIS A 915 -1.66 42.97 2.72
CA HIS A 915 -2.60 42.69 1.63
C HIS A 915 -4.03 43.04 2.05
N SER A 916 -4.75 43.79 1.22
CA SER A 916 -6.12 44.24 1.48
C SER A 916 -6.28 44.93 2.85
N SER A 917 -7.08 44.39 3.78
CA SER A 917 -7.23 44.89 5.16
C SER A 917 -5.90 44.86 5.95
N GLY A 918 -5.01 43.91 5.65
CA GLY A 918 -3.68 43.76 6.27
C GLY A 918 -2.73 44.94 6.01
N ALA A 919 -3.05 45.83 5.05
CA ALA A 919 -2.31 47.07 4.82
C ALA A 919 -2.32 48.00 6.03
N ALA A 920 -3.44 48.06 6.78
CA ALA A 920 -3.55 48.92 7.95
C ALA A 920 -2.58 48.52 9.09
N PRO A 921 -2.56 47.26 9.56
CA PRO A 921 -1.58 46.84 10.56
C PRO A 921 -0.13 46.85 10.05
N ALA A 922 0.12 46.62 8.75
CA ALA A 922 1.47 46.77 8.19
C ALA A 922 1.99 48.22 8.31
N LEU A 923 1.17 49.22 7.98
CA LEU A 923 1.52 50.63 8.10
C LEU A 923 1.71 51.07 9.56
N GLU A 924 0.82 50.63 10.45
CA GLU A 924 0.95 50.94 11.87
C GLU A 924 2.21 50.30 12.47
N THR A 925 2.53 49.05 12.09
CA THR A 925 3.77 48.37 12.50
C THR A 925 5.00 49.12 11.98
N ALA A 926 4.98 49.61 10.73
CA ALA A 926 6.07 50.42 10.19
C ALA A 926 6.33 51.66 11.03
N ARG A 927 5.26 52.33 11.49
CA ARG A 927 5.33 53.53 12.33
C ARG A 927 5.91 53.21 13.70
N ARG A 928 5.47 52.12 14.35
CA ARG A 928 6.01 51.67 15.65
C ARG A 928 7.48 51.28 15.55
N LEU A 929 7.88 50.59 14.47
CA LEU A 929 9.28 50.24 14.24
C LEU A 929 10.15 51.49 14.03
N GLN A 930 9.66 52.50 13.30
CA GLN A 930 10.35 53.77 13.12
C GLN A 930 10.52 54.53 14.45
N GLU A 931 9.48 54.56 15.30
CA GLU A 931 9.56 55.15 16.65
C GLU A 931 10.58 54.43 17.56
N ARG A 932 10.76 53.12 17.36
CA ARG A 932 11.72 52.28 18.07
C ARG A 932 13.12 52.28 17.44
N GLY A 933 13.33 53.01 16.34
CA GLY A 933 14.62 53.09 15.65
C GLY A 933 15.00 51.86 14.82
N VAL A 934 14.07 50.96 14.53
CA VAL A 934 14.29 49.79 13.66
C VAL A 934 14.15 50.22 12.20
N ARG A 935 15.12 49.84 11.35
CA ARG A 935 15.12 50.20 9.93
C ARG A 935 14.12 49.38 9.13
N VAL A 936 12.98 50.00 8.81
CA VAL A 936 12.05 49.49 7.79
C VAL A 936 12.56 49.93 6.41
N THR A 937 12.79 48.96 5.53
CA THR A 937 13.38 49.18 4.19
C THR A 937 12.32 49.43 3.12
N ARG A 938 11.14 48.84 3.27
CA ARG A 938 10.02 48.98 2.33
C ARG A 938 8.70 48.57 3.00
N VAL A 939 7.60 49.22 2.62
CA VAL A 939 6.24 48.77 2.96
C VAL A 939 5.46 48.52 1.67
N PHE A 940 4.99 47.30 1.46
CA PHE A 940 4.16 46.92 0.34
C PHE A 940 2.69 46.95 0.74
N VAL A 941 1.88 47.65 -0.06
CA VAL A 941 0.42 47.73 0.09
C VAL A 941 -0.21 46.98 -1.07
N GLY A 942 -0.57 45.72 -0.85
CA GLY A 942 -1.15 44.83 -1.85
C GLY A 942 -2.67 44.97 -1.93
N ALA A 943 -3.22 45.06 -3.15
CA ALA A 943 -4.66 45.10 -3.43
C ALA A 943 -5.44 46.12 -2.59
N GLN A 944 -4.85 47.28 -2.27
CA GLN A 944 -5.48 48.31 -1.44
C GLN A 944 -5.11 49.73 -1.88
N LEU A 945 -6.12 50.60 -1.99
CA LEU A 945 -5.98 52.05 -2.20
C LEU A 945 -6.39 52.82 -0.94
N LEU A 946 -6.12 54.13 -0.83
CA LEU A 946 -6.46 54.87 0.40
C LEU A 946 -7.94 55.31 0.45
N GLY A 947 -8.46 55.89 -0.63
CA GLY A 947 -9.84 56.38 -0.70
C GLY A 947 -10.09 57.67 0.09
N THR A 948 -11.36 58.02 0.30
CA THR A 948 -11.76 59.21 1.08
C THR A 948 -12.30 58.84 2.47
N ALA A 949 -12.27 59.77 3.41
CA ALA A 949 -12.76 59.53 4.78
C ALA A 949 -14.27 59.17 4.80
N ALA A 950 -15.05 59.72 3.86
CA ALA A 950 -16.46 59.39 3.70
C ALA A 950 -16.67 57.97 3.18
N GLU A 951 -15.92 57.55 2.15
CA GLU A 951 -15.96 56.18 1.61
C GLU A 951 -15.59 55.15 2.68
N ARG A 952 -14.53 55.42 3.47
CA ARG A 952 -14.10 54.54 4.56
C ARG A 952 -15.10 54.50 5.71
N GLY A 953 -15.75 55.62 6.01
CA GLY A 953 -16.85 55.66 6.98
C GLY A 953 -18.02 54.80 6.55
N ALA A 954 -18.50 54.99 5.32
CA ALA A 954 -19.62 54.23 4.77
C ALA A 954 -19.34 52.72 4.72
N ALA A 955 -18.15 52.30 4.27
CA ALA A 955 -17.78 50.89 4.22
C ALA A 955 -17.68 50.23 5.62
N ALA A 956 -17.20 50.97 6.63
CA ALA A 956 -17.17 50.48 8.01
C ALA A 956 -18.59 50.34 8.59
N ASP A 957 -19.47 51.32 8.34
CA ASP A 957 -20.85 51.32 8.82
C ASP A 957 -21.68 50.22 8.14
N GLU A 958 -21.47 50.00 6.83
CA GLU A 958 -22.09 48.89 6.10
C GLU A 958 -21.72 47.54 6.72
N LEU A 959 -20.41 47.27 6.89
CA LEU A 959 -19.94 46.01 7.48
C LEU A 959 -20.40 45.82 8.93
N ALA A 960 -20.55 46.91 9.69
CA ALA A 960 -21.10 46.85 11.05
C ALA A 960 -22.59 46.45 11.07
N GLY A 961 -23.34 46.75 10.00
CA GLY A 961 -24.78 46.46 9.89
C GLY A 961 -25.14 45.05 9.41
N LEU A 962 -24.21 44.28 8.85
CA LEU A 962 -24.47 42.92 8.32
C LEU A 962 -24.48 41.86 9.43
N GLY A 963 -25.09 40.69 9.22
CA GLY A 963 -24.91 39.53 10.13
C GLY A 963 -23.63 38.74 9.80
N ASP A 964 -23.04 38.02 10.77
CA ASP A 964 -21.82 37.24 10.49
C ASP A 964 -22.06 36.15 9.43
N ALA A 965 -23.23 35.50 9.50
CA ALA A 965 -23.67 34.55 8.48
C ALA A 965 -23.87 35.19 7.09
N GLU A 966 -24.32 36.46 7.05
CA GLU A 966 -24.49 37.20 5.79
C GLU A 966 -23.14 37.57 5.19
N ILE A 967 -22.18 37.99 6.02
CA ILE A 967 -20.80 38.25 5.60
C ILE A 967 -20.16 36.97 5.07
N ALA A 968 -20.29 35.85 5.78
CA ALA A 968 -19.77 34.56 5.34
C ALA A 968 -20.39 34.09 4.01
N ALA A 969 -21.70 34.31 3.82
CA ALA A 969 -22.38 34.00 2.55
C ALA A 969 -21.85 34.86 1.39
N ARG A 970 -21.61 36.16 1.61
CA ARG A 970 -21.01 37.06 0.61
C ARG A 970 -19.58 36.64 0.25
N LEU A 971 -18.79 36.21 1.23
CA LEU A 971 -17.43 35.71 1.01
C LEU A 971 -17.37 34.38 0.25
N THR A 972 -18.35 33.52 0.47
CA THR A 972 -18.47 32.24 -0.26
C THR A 972 -18.84 32.47 -1.73
N ALA A 973 -19.57 33.55 -2.02
CA ALA A 973 -19.93 33.94 -3.38
C ALA A 973 -18.79 34.66 -4.13
N ASP A 974 -17.80 35.21 -3.40
CA ASP A 974 -16.62 35.83 -3.96
C ASP A 974 -15.50 34.78 -4.13
N SER A 975 -14.89 34.72 -5.31
CA SER A 975 -13.96 33.66 -5.74
C SER A 975 -12.65 33.51 -4.91
N GLY A 976 -12.47 34.32 -3.86
CA GLY A 976 -11.29 34.33 -2.99
C GLY A 976 -11.20 33.20 -1.97
N TYR A 977 -12.29 32.48 -1.73
CA TYR A 977 -12.42 31.52 -0.64
C TYR A 977 -13.23 30.25 -1.03
N PRO A 978 -12.80 29.47 -2.04
CA PRO A 978 -13.53 28.27 -2.46
C PRO A 978 -13.64 27.19 -1.36
N GLU A 979 -12.70 27.20 -0.41
CA GLU A 979 -12.63 26.30 0.74
C GLU A 979 -13.76 26.54 1.78
N LEU A 980 -14.44 27.70 1.74
CA LEU A 980 -15.51 28.04 2.69
C LEU A 980 -16.87 27.42 2.33
N ALA A 981 -17.05 26.91 1.10
CA ALA A 981 -18.30 26.34 0.63
C ALA A 981 -18.72 25.04 1.36
N GLU A 982 -17.82 24.45 2.15
CA GLU A 982 -18.02 23.18 2.87
C GLU A 982 -18.13 23.33 4.39
N LEU A 983 -18.29 24.55 4.90
CA LEU A 983 -18.27 24.80 6.34
C LEU A 983 -19.63 24.57 7.02
N ASN A 984 -19.60 24.03 8.24
CA ASN A 984 -20.75 24.02 9.13
C ASN A 984 -21.12 25.45 9.58
N ALA A 985 -22.37 25.65 10.04
CA ALA A 985 -22.89 26.97 10.41
C ALA A 985 -22.04 27.70 11.48
N ARG A 986 -21.38 26.95 12.38
CA ARG A 986 -20.54 27.50 13.45
C ARG A 986 -19.23 28.09 12.93
N HIS A 987 -18.60 27.48 11.91
CA HIS A 987 -17.40 28.02 11.29
C HIS A 987 -17.70 29.23 10.40
N ALA A 988 -18.85 29.23 9.70
CA ALA A 988 -19.30 30.36 8.91
C ALA A 988 -19.49 31.62 9.77
N GLU A 989 -20.14 31.53 10.93
CA GLU A 989 -20.28 32.67 11.86
C GLU A 989 -18.93 33.22 12.33
N ARG A 990 -17.98 32.34 12.67
CA ARG A 990 -16.65 32.77 13.14
C ARG A 990 -15.85 33.52 12.07
N ILE A 991 -15.95 33.08 10.82
CA ILE A 991 -15.27 33.69 9.67
C ILE A 991 -15.92 35.03 9.31
N GLY A 992 -17.25 35.10 9.39
CA GLY A 992 -17.98 36.36 9.27
C GLY A 992 -17.54 37.38 10.32
N ALA A 993 -17.40 36.97 11.57
CA ALA A 993 -16.93 37.81 12.67
C ALA A 993 -15.47 38.29 12.48
N ALA A 994 -14.57 37.38 12.06
CA ALA A 994 -13.18 37.70 11.77
C ALA A 994 -13.04 38.69 10.61
N TYR A 995 -13.71 38.42 9.49
CA TYR A 995 -13.70 39.29 8.32
C TYR A 995 -14.24 40.70 8.65
N ARG A 996 -15.34 40.76 9.42
CA ARG A 996 -15.90 42.03 9.89
C ARG A 996 -14.89 42.79 10.75
N HIS A 997 -14.24 42.11 11.70
CA HIS A 997 -13.24 42.71 12.57
C HIS A 997 -12.11 43.35 11.76
N ASP A 998 -11.52 42.59 10.84
CA ASP A 998 -10.38 43.02 10.03
C ASP A 998 -10.73 44.20 9.10
N CYS A 999 -11.81 44.06 8.31
CA CYS A 999 -12.19 45.07 7.34
C CYS A 999 -12.71 46.35 8.01
N ALA A 1000 -13.58 46.23 9.02
CA ALA A 1000 -14.07 47.39 9.74
C ALA A 1000 -12.95 48.07 10.54
N GLY A 1001 -12.02 47.30 11.10
CA GLY A 1001 -10.80 47.81 11.72
C GLY A 1001 -9.95 48.62 10.76
N ALA A 1002 -9.64 48.05 9.59
CA ALA A 1002 -8.84 48.72 8.56
C ALA A 1002 -9.53 49.99 8.03
N HIS A 1003 -10.84 49.96 7.78
CA HIS A 1003 -11.57 51.16 7.35
C HIS A 1003 -11.58 52.25 8.40
N ARG A 1004 -11.79 51.91 9.69
CA ARG A 1004 -11.67 52.89 10.79
C ARG A 1004 -10.27 53.48 10.87
N TYR A 1005 -9.23 52.65 10.71
CA TYR A 1005 -7.84 53.10 10.68
C TYR A 1005 -7.59 54.10 9.53
N PHE A 1006 -7.95 53.75 8.30
CA PHE A 1006 -7.78 54.63 7.14
C PHE A 1006 -8.63 55.90 7.23
N ARG A 1007 -9.84 55.83 7.78
CA ARG A 1007 -10.67 57.02 8.02
C ARG A 1007 -10.00 57.97 9.01
N ALA A 1008 -9.48 57.44 10.13
CA ALA A 1008 -8.77 58.25 11.13
C ALA A 1008 -7.52 58.88 10.51
N LEU A 1009 -6.76 58.10 9.73
CA LEU A 1009 -5.58 58.55 8.99
C LEU A 1009 -5.89 59.70 8.01
N LEU A 1010 -7.02 59.63 7.29
CA LEU A 1010 -7.47 60.67 6.35
C LEU A 1010 -7.98 61.94 7.05
N GLN A 1011 -8.54 61.81 8.26
CA GLN A 1011 -9.05 62.94 9.04
C GLN A 1011 -7.94 63.66 9.82
N ALA A 1012 -6.97 62.90 10.31
CA ALA A 1012 -5.82 63.39 11.06
C ALA A 1012 -4.55 62.66 10.60
N PRO A 1013 -3.93 63.12 9.49
CA PRO A 1013 -2.70 62.53 8.98
C PRO A 1013 -1.58 62.58 10.03
N PRO A 1014 -0.68 61.58 10.06
CA PRO A 1014 0.38 61.53 11.04
C PRO A 1014 1.33 62.73 10.84
N PRO A 1015 1.80 63.37 11.93
CA PRO A 1015 2.70 64.53 11.83
C PRO A 1015 4.08 64.16 11.27
N VAL A 1016 4.45 62.88 11.35
CA VAL A 1016 5.70 62.33 10.81
C VAL A 1016 5.35 61.23 9.81
N LYS A 1017 5.80 61.38 8.57
CA LYS A 1017 5.65 60.37 7.53
C LYS A 1017 6.62 59.22 7.72
N LEU A 1018 6.29 58.08 7.13
CA LEU A 1018 7.19 56.93 7.05
C LEU A 1018 8.41 57.28 6.19
N SER A 1019 9.58 57.05 6.77
CA SER A 1019 10.87 57.15 6.08
C SER A 1019 11.07 56.02 5.06
N ALA A 1020 10.38 54.89 5.25
CA ALA A 1020 10.37 53.78 4.29
C ALA A 1020 9.46 54.11 3.09
N PRO A 1021 9.93 53.85 1.85
CA PRO A 1021 9.07 53.97 0.67
C PRO A 1021 7.90 52.97 0.72
N VAL A 1022 6.75 53.41 0.22
CA VAL A 1022 5.53 52.59 0.09
C VAL A 1022 5.36 52.15 -1.36
N SER A 1023 5.37 50.84 -1.61
CA SER A 1023 5.08 50.24 -2.91
C SER A 1023 3.65 49.75 -2.96
N VAL A 1024 2.82 50.36 -3.80
CA VAL A 1024 1.44 49.92 -4.01
C VAL A 1024 1.45 48.82 -5.07
N VAL A 1025 0.98 47.62 -4.73
CA VAL A 1025 0.98 46.47 -5.63
C VAL A 1025 -0.46 46.07 -5.95
N VAL A 1026 -0.82 46.09 -7.22
CA VAL A 1026 -2.21 45.86 -7.68
C VAL A 1026 -2.23 44.99 -8.92
N ALA A 1027 -3.32 44.27 -9.15
CA ALA A 1027 -3.60 43.60 -10.42
C ALA A 1027 -4.53 44.47 -11.26
N ALA A 1028 -4.29 44.56 -12.58
CA ALA A 1028 -5.06 45.42 -13.46
C ALA A 1028 -6.55 45.03 -13.54
N ASP A 1029 -6.86 43.76 -13.29
CA ASP A 1029 -8.20 43.17 -13.28
C ASP A 1029 -8.89 43.17 -11.90
N ASP A 1030 -8.28 43.75 -10.85
CA ASP A 1030 -8.88 43.86 -9.52
C ASP A 1030 -9.92 45.01 -9.45
N PRO A 1031 -11.22 44.73 -9.33
CA PRO A 1031 -12.25 45.76 -9.26
C PRO A 1031 -12.14 46.64 -8.01
N HIS A 1032 -11.55 46.15 -6.91
CA HIS A 1032 -11.42 46.90 -5.66
C HIS A 1032 -10.34 47.98 -5.71
N THR A 1033 -9.42 47.90 -6.67
CA THR A 1033 -8.36 48.88 -6.88
C THR A 1033 -8.51 49.64 -8.20
N ALA A 1034 -9.75 49.75 -8.70
CA ALA A 1034 -10.07 50.55 -9.88
C ALA A 1034 -9.55 52.00 -9.75
N GLY A 1035 -8.87 52.47 -10.79
CA GLY A 1035 -8.25 53.80 -10.83
C GLY A 1035 -6.88 53.91 -10.12
N HIS A 1036 -6.24 52.78 -9.80
CA HIS A 1036 -4.92 52.72 -9.15
C HIS A 1036 -3.84 53.56 -9.83
N THR A 1037 -3.85 53.70 -11.17
CA THR A 1037 -2.88 54.52 -11.91
C THR A 1037 -2.81 55.98 -11.43
N ARG A 1038 -3.90 56.52 -10.88
CA ARG A 1038 -3.91 57.85 -10.24
C ARG A 1038 -3.96 57.78 -8.72
N ARG A 1039 -4.79 56.89 -8.18
CA ARG A 1039 -5.13 56.84 -6.75
C ARG A 1039 -4.02 56.25 -5.87
N HIS A 1040 -3.03 55.55 -6.42
CA HIS A 1040 -1.88 55.09 -5.62
C HIS A 1040 -1.13 56.26 -4.96
N ARG A 1041 -1.14 57.45 -5.57
CA ARG A 1041 -0.46 58.65 -5.05
C ARG A 1041 -1.09 59.18 -3.76
N ASP A 1042 -2.31 58.77 -3.42
CA ASP A 1042 -2.96 59.17 -2.18
C ASP A 1042 -2.17 58.68 -0.95
N TRP A 1043 -1.36 57.62 -1.10
CA TRP A 1043 -0.44 57.14 -0.07
C TRP A 1043 0.72 58.10 0.24
N LEU A 1044 0.93 59.17 -0.55
CA LEU A 1044 1.86 60.26 -0.20
C LEU A 1044 1.46 60.98 1.08
N LEU A 1045 0.24 60.76 1.56
CA LEU A 1045 -0.23 61.20 2.86
C LEU A 1045 0.58 60.59 4.02
N VAL A 1046 1.06 59.34 3.87
CA VAL A 1046 1.72 58.58 4.94
C VAL A 1046 3.19 58.30 4.72
N ALA A 1047 3.68 58.42 3.49
CA ALA A 1047 5.09 58.22 3.16
C ALA A 1047 5.58 59.32 2.21
N ASP A 1048 6.87 59.64 2.28
CA ASP A 1048 7.45 60.63 1.37
C ASP A 1048 7.62 60.11 -0.05
N HIS A 1049 7.72 58.79 -0.22
CA HIS A 1049 7.98 58.13 -1.50
C HIS A 1049 6.96 57.01 -1.71
N VAL A 1050 6.25 57.08 -2.84
CA VAL A 1050 5.26 56.08 -3.24
C VAL A 1050 5.49 55.68 -4.69
N ASP A 1051 5.53 54.37 -4.95
CA ASP A 1051 5.58 53.80 -6.29
C ASP A 1051 4.45 52.78 -6.51
N LEU A 1052 4.22 52.43 -7.77
CA LEU A 1052 3.17 51.52 -8.21
C LEU A 1052 3.79 50.35 -8.96
N HIS A 1053 3.47 49.14 -8.52
CA HIS A 1053 3.74 47.89 -9.21
C HIS A 1053 2.43 47.28 -9.67
N GLU A 1054 2.20 47.28 -10.98
CA GLU A 1054 0.99 46.74 -11.60
C GLU A 1054 1.29 45.35 -12.18
N LEU A 1055 0.47 44.37 -11.79
CA LEU A 1055 0.41 43.03 -12.39
C LEU A 1055 -0.60 43.04 -13.52
N ALA A 1056 -0.34 42.27 -14.57
CA ALA A 1056 -1.19 42.25 -15.76
C ALA A 1056 -2.60 41.70 -15.48
N ASP A 1057 -2.69 40.71 -14.58
CA ASP A 1057 -3.92 40.06 -14.12
C ASP A 1057 -3.69 39.41 -12.74
N GLY A 1058 -4.70 38.72 -12.21
CA GLY A 1058 -4.60 37.96 -10.96
C GLY A 1058 -5.63 38.35 -9.89
N GLY A 1059 -6.39 39.41 -10.13
CA GLY A 1059 -7.49 39.88 -9.30
C GLY A 1059 -7.06 40.31 -7.89
N HIS A 1060 -8.04 40.41 -6.99
CA HIS A 1060 -7.80 40.87 -5.61
C HIS A 1060 -6.85 39.96 -4.81
N TYR A 1061 -6.73 38.68 -5.19
CA TYR A 1061 -5.95 37.67 -4.48
C TYR A 1061 -4.68 37.24 -5.25
N PHE A 1062 -4.05 38.18 -5.96
CA PHE A 1062 -2.87 37.92 -6.80
C PHE A 1062 -1.68 37.26 -6.08
N LEU A 1063 -1.61 37.34 -4.75
CA LEU A 1063 -0.63 36.59 -3.96
C LEU A 1063 -0.75 35.07 -4.11
N ARG A 1064 -1.96 34.57 -4.41
CA ARG A 1064 -2.23 33.14 -4.69
C ARG A 1064 -2.17 32.83 -6.18
N THR A 1065 -2.72 33.71 -7.02
CA THR A 1065 -2.91 33.44 -8.45
C THR A 1065 -1.70 33.83 -9.31
N ARG A 1066 -0.87 34.77 -8.83
CA ARG A 1066 0.35 35.29 -9.48
C ARG A 1066 1.52 35.48 -8.48
N PRO A 1067 1.86 34.47 -7.65
CA PRO A 1067 2.87 34.61 -6.59
C PRO A 1067 4.26 34.98 -7.12
N ALA A 1068 4.66 34.50 -8.28
CA ALA A 1068 5.95 34.82 -8.90
C ALA A 1068 6.05 36.29 -9.36
N GLU A 1069 4.93 36.92 -9.72
CA GLU A 1069 4.89 38.34 -10.08
C GLU A 1069 4.89 39.22 -8.84
N ALA A 1070 4.15 38.83 -7.79
CA ALA A 1070 4.22 39.48 -6.49
C ALA A 1070 5.65 39.38 -5.89
N ALA A 1071 6.31 38.22 -6.00
CA ALA A 1071 7.70 38.03 -5.58
C ALA A 1071 8.66 38.95 -6.36
N ARG A 1072 8.42 39.15 -7.67
CA ARG A 1072 9.20 40.10 -8.47
C ARG A 1072 9.07 41.53 -7.96
N ALA A 1073 7.90 41.96 -7.48
CA ALA A 1073 7.75 43.27 -6.84
C ALA A 1073 8.65 43.40 -5.60
N VAL A 1074 8.69 42.37 -4.75
CA VAL A 1074 9.57 42.33 -3.57
C VAL A 1074 11.05 42.38 -3.96
N LEU A 1075 11.48 41.55 -4.92
CA LEU A 1075 12.87 41.44 -5.34
C LEU A 1075 13.36 42.69 -6.09
N SER A 1076 12.50 43.31 -6.90
CA SER A 1076 12.83 44.54 -7.62
C SER A 1076 13.08 45.74 -6.70
N ALA A 1077 12.51 45.73 -5.49
CA ALA A 1077 12.70 46.76 -4.49
C ALA A 1077 14.06 46.67 -3.75
N GLY A 1078 14.77 45.53 -3.85
CA GLY A 1078 16.09 45.31 -3.25
C GLY A 1078 17.25 45.93 -4.03
N GLY A 1079 17.00 46.47 -5.23
CA GLY A 1079 17.96 47.19 -6.06
C GLY A 1079 17.87 48.71 -5.89
N VAL A 1080 19.04 49.37 -5.90
CA VAL A 1080 19.29 50.83 -5.89
C VAL A 1080 18.23 51.66 -6.66
N PRO A 1081 17.88 52.89 -6.22
CA PRO A 1081 16.70 53.62 -6.70
C PRO A 1081 16.69 53.82 -8.21
N LEU A 1082 15.53 53.63 -8.83
CA LEU A 1082 15.27 54.14 -10.17
C LEU A 1082 15.38 55.67 -10.11
N ALA A 1083 16.48 56.19 -10.65
CA ALA A 1083 16.65 57.60 -10.93
C ALA A 1083 15.47 58.09 -11.80
N SER A 1084 14.94 59.24 -11.42
CA SER A 1084 13.93 60.01 -12.13
C SER A 1084 14.13 60.01 -13.65
N ARG A 1085 13.06 59.71 -14.40
CA ARG A 1085 12.65 60.44 -15.60
C ARG A 1085 11.14 60.37 -15.78
#